data_AF-A0ABD3NIP9-F1
#
_entry.id   AF-A0ABD3NIP9-F1
#
_cell.length_a   1.000
_cell.length_b   1.000
_cell.length_c   1.000
_cell.angle_alpha   90.00
_cell.angle_beta   90.00
_cell.angle_gamma   90.00
#
_symmetry.space_group_name_H-M   'P 1'
#
loop_
_entity.id
_entity.type
_entity.pdbx_description
1 polymer ?
#
loop_
_entity_poly.entity_id
_entity_poly.type
_entity_poly.pdbx_seq_one_letter_code
_entity_poly.pdbx_strand_id
1 'polypeptide(L)'
;MKLLPSLLALAAPAHAILPTAIVEINNIQLLASQASFGIPPLSYENRHSATWTVALPPSDDELLCNDSSNNNRAMQQSGQGVVMLAPRGTCSFQRKALNAQKSGASALIIYGTLSSRYGYNSTMNSMEWPADKYDYDCHLGSASIPSSEYMSKFDFGSGYNPQNDVYLSGRHEENLCLKYADSEDMDGSCVSNKCLLTGQNTTEGSITNYQACCAWDLHVWLFSDSTMKDEELVSIPAVYITMEEADVLLDMVRGAADVGNVVTLSVYERYVPKYNFSAVLIWAFGVFVAWIASYISSGEYRRVWKRIKMQRSLEGANISNDDGGGNVSGNVGRSPGRTSSSVMSSEERGVYRAPVEQQEQTTRIVSRHASSGTSEDPDSVELTAQHALGFIVMASTSLLVLFFFKIYNVVKIVYAFGCSGALVQIVIHPGLWWLFAKLKWEKPLQYVDWLTEEKVNRAAANGGWKGQAMVCLWEFTGPIAPVDLVAVAISYGIGAVWLYVAFSIPHPDTIAFYWIMQDIFGTCMCILFLSTIKLNSIKVAAILLIVAFFYDIFFVFVTPLLTKHGESIMVNVATTGGPPKADPSWCEKYPHDADCKGGDPLPMLFAIPRIGDYQGGCSMLGLGDIVLPGLLLSFASRYDEAKRLIGVIGGGSGRMRSNACPDVPEHKSTNPLCMICCCCRHGYFGPIMVAYAIGLAMANAAVYIMQMGQPALLYLVPCCLGTMVYIGHKSGELNELWEGPRVIRASDRLLYGEPAVESGEEERERSSANENELAISNESESELT
;
A
#
# COMPACT_ATOMS: atom_id res chain seq x y z
N MET A 1 -22.49 12.67 21.22
CA MET A 1 -21.09 13.16 21.30
C MET A 1 -20.29 12.53 22.47
N LYS A 2 -20.57 11.27 22.85
CA LYS A 2 -19.84 10.52 23.92
C LYS A 2 -19.40 9.11 23.50
N LEU A 3 -19.39 8.81 22.19
CA LEU A 3 -19.06 7.48 21.65
C LEU A 3 -17.65 7.38 21.04
N LEU A 4 -16.93 8.49 20.93
CA LEU A 4 -15.60 8.53 20.30
C LEU A 4 -14.43 8.05 21.19
N PRO A 5 -14.40 8.27 22.52
CA PRO A 5 -13.23 7.89 23.33
C PRO A 5 -13.23 6.42 23.79
N SER A 6 -14.34 5.68 23.67
CA SER A 6 -14.43 4.28 24.09
C SER A 6 -14.00 3.28 23.01
N LEU A 7 -13.93 3.70 21.75
CA LEU A 7 -13.41 2.90 20.63
C LEU A 7 -11.88 2.91 20.53
N LEU A 8 -11.21 3.79 21.27
CA LEU A 8 -9.74 3.96 21.26
C LEU A 8 -9.00 3.08 22.28
N ALA A 9 -9.70 2.27 23.08
CA ALA A 9 -9.13 1.56 24.24
C ALA A 9 -9.11 0.03 24.11
N LEU A 10 -9.16 -0.52 22.89
CA LEU A 10 -8.92 -1.95 22.67
C LEU A 10 -7.88 -2.18 21.59
N ALA A 11 -6.69 -2.58 22.05
CA ALA A 11 -5.81 -3.63 21.49
C ALA A 11 -4.36 -3.25 21.75
N ALA A 12 -3.69 -4.02 22.61
CA ALA A 12 -2.23 -4.04 22.66
C ALA A 12 -1.74 -4.75 21.38
N PRO A 13 -0.94 -4.10 20.53
CA PRO A 13 -0.38 -4.75 19.35
C PRO A 13 0.63 -5.84 19.76
N ALA A 14 0.41 -7.06 19.28
CA ALA A 14 1.41 -8.12 19.31
C ALA A 14 2.54 -7.75 18.35
N HIS A 15 3.56 -7.07 18.87
CA HIS A 15 4.80 -6.80 18.14
C HIS A 15 5.72 -8.00 18.26
N ALA A 16 6.33 -8.40 17.14
CA ALA A 16 7.55 -9.22 17.19
C ALA A 16 8.57 -8.56 18.11
N ILE A 17 9.29 -9.34 18.93
CA ILE A 17 10.27 -8.84 19.90
C ILE A 17 11.53 -8.40 19.12
N LEU A 18 11.45 -7.23 18.50
CA LEU A 18 12.53 -6.69 17.69
C LEU A 18 13.64 -6.09 18.60
N PRO A 19 14.92 -6.21 18.22
CA PRO A 19 15.99 -5.48 18.87
C PRO A 19 15.81 -3.97 18.65
N THR A 20 15.46 -3.30 19.74
CA THR A 20 15.01 -1.90 19.80
C THR A 20 16.09 -0.96 20.36
N ALA A 21 17.15 -1.51 20.94
CA ALA A 21 18.29 -0.77 21.50
C ALA A 21 19.61 -1.31 20.94
N ILE A 22 20.68 -0.54 21.12
CA ILE A 22 22.06 -0.90 20.79
C ILE A 22 22.95 -0.61 22.01
N VAL A 23 23.85 -1.54 22.29
CA VAL A 23 24.98 -1.34 23.21
C VAL A 23 26.25 -1.17 22.38
N GLU A 24 26.91 -0.02 22.50
CA GLU A 24 28.12 0.29 21.73
C GLU A 24 29.36 0.34 22.65
N ILE A 25 30.38 -0.42 22.27
CA ILE A 25 31.66 -0.54 23.00
C ILE A 25 32.79 -0.52 21.99
N ASN A 26 33.71 0.44 22.11
CA ASN A 26 34.86 0.55 21.21
C ASN A 26 34.50 0.47 19.70
N ASN A 27 33.37 1.08 19.30
CA ASN A 27 32.75 1.03 17.95
C ASN A 27 32.15 -0.32 17.51
N ILE A 28 32.06 -1.32 18.40
CA ILE A 28 31.29 -2.55 18.17
C ILE A 28 29.87 -2.32 18.66
N GLN A 29 28.88 -2.67 17.84
CA GLN A 29 27.45 -2.52 18.16
C GLN A 29 26.85 -3.89 18.42
N LEU A 30 26.29 -4.06 19.61
CA LEU A 30 25.52 -5.24 20.02
C LEU A 30 24.04 -4.86 20.02
N LEU A 31 23.18 -5.70 19.48
CA LEU A 31 21.74 -5.49 19.48
C LEU A 31 21.21 -5.75 20.90
N ALA A 32 20.15 -5.05 21.27
CA ALA A 32 19.55 -5.21 22.58
C ALA A 32 18.03 -4.96 22.53
N SER A 33 17.31 -5.58 23.45
CA SER A 33 15.89 -5.30 23.69
C SER A 33 15.75 -4.26 24.78
N GLN A 34 14.99 -3.20 24.54
CA GLN A 34 14.69 -2.22 25.58
C GLN A 34 13.64 -2.72 26.57
N ALA A 35 13.70 -2.25 27.81
CA ALA A 35 12.65 -2.48 28.78
C ALA A 35 11.40 -1.62 28.54
N SER A 36 10.23 -2.17 28.88
CA SER A 36 8.97 -1.42 28.89
C SER A 36 8.77 -0.55 30.13
N PHE A 37 9.64 -0.70 31.13
CA PHE A 37 9.69 0.07 32.37
C PHE A 37 10.99 0.87 32.43
N GLY A 38 11.03 1.86 33.34
CA GLY A 38 12.19 2.74 33.47
C GLY A 38 12.17 3.89 32.47
N ILE A 39 13.32 4.58 32.36
CA ILE A 39 13.52 5.61 31.35
C ILE A 39 14.02 4.91 30.08
N PRO A 40 13.51 5.24 28.88
CA PRO A 40 14.04 4.67 27.65
C PRO A 40 15.53 5.02 27.48
N PRO A 41 16.31 4.17 26.79
CA PRO A 41 17.68 4.51 26.39
C PRO A 41 17.75 5.84 25.63
N LEU A 42 18.93 6.45 25.61
CA LEU A 42 19.11 7.72 24.90
C LEU A 42 18.78 7.56 23.41
N SER A 43 18.17 8.58 22.81
CA SER A 43 17.97 8.61 21.36
C SER A 43 19.30 8.48 20.61
N TYR A 44 19.30 7.83 19.44
CA TYR A 44 20.48 7.69 18.56
C TYR A 44 21.25 9.00 18.28
N GLU A 45 20.56 10.14 18.19
CA GLU A 45 21.16 11.47 18.00
C GLU A 45 22.08 11.87 19.16
N ASN A 46 21.78 11.40 20.37
CA ASN A 46 22.49 11.70 21.61
C ASN A 46 23.43 10.57 22.07
N ARG A 47 23.73 9.58 21.22
CA ARG A 47 24.53 8.38 21.58
C ARG A 47 25.89 8.67 22.22
N HIS A 48 26.52 9.79 21.87
CA HIS A 48 27.82 10.21 22.41
C HIS A 48 27.73 10.95 23.75
N SER A 49 26.52 11.24 24.23
CA SER A 49 26.29 12.11 25.39
C SER A 49 26.33 11.39 26.73
N ALA A 50 26.16 10.05 26.75
CA ALA A 50 26.35 9.26 27.95
C ALA A 50 27.20 8.02 27.66
N THR A 51 28.46 8.13 28.08
CA THR A 51 29.37 7.00 28.20
C THR A 51 29.50 6.67 29.68
N TRP A 52 29.35 5.40 30.00
CA TRP A 52 29.39 4.90 31.37
C TRP A 52 30.46 3.84 31.51
N THR A 53 31.03 3.74 32.71
CA THR A 53 31.98 2.68 33.01
C THR A 53 31.25 1.39 33.40
N VAL A 54 31.82 0.23 33.06
CA VAL A 54 31.26 -1.07 33.43
C VAL A 54 31.51 -1.36 34.91
N ALA A 55 30.49 -1.83 35.63
CA ALA A 55 30.66 -2.47 36.94
C ALA A 55 29.92 -3.81 37.00
N LEU A 56 30.47 -4.72 37.80
CA LEU A 56 29.82 -5.98 38.16
C LEU A 56 28.98 -5.77 39.43
N PRO A 57 27.90 -6.56 39.62
CA PRO A 57 27.07 -6.51 40.81
C PRO A 57 27.89 -6.88 42.06
N PRO A 58 27.42 -6.47 43.26
CA PRO A 58 28.05 -6.84 44.52
C PRO A 58 28.14 -8.37 44.69
N SER A 59 29.23 -8.88 45.28
CA SER A 59 29.45 -10.32 45.48
C SER A 59 28.42 -10.99 46.39
N ASP A 60 27.66 -10.23 47.16
CA ASP A 60 26.56 -10.72 48.01
C ASP A 60 25.20 -10.76 47.31
N ASP A 61 25.06 -10.16 46.12
CA ASP A 61 23.85 -10.21 45.29
C ASP A 61 24.19 -10.20 43.79
N GLU A 62 24.89 -11.25 43.33
CA GLU A 62 25.33 -11.38 41.94
C GLU A 62 24.17 -11.37 40.92
N LEU A 63 22.98 -11.81 41.34
CA LEU A 63 21.77 -11.81 40.50
C LEU A 63 20.93 -10.54 40.66
N LEU A 64 21.27 -9.62 41.56
CA LEU A 64 20.48 -8.42 41.89
C LEU A 64 19.01 -8.74 42.25
N CYS A 65 18.78 -9.87 42.90
CA CYS A 65 17.44 -10.36 43.24
C CYS A 65 17.11 -10.20 44.73
N ASN A 66 18.05 -9.72 45.55
CA ASN A 66 17.85 -9.64 46.99
C ASN A 66 17.25 -8.28 47.41
N ASP A 67 16.04 -8.30 47.97
CA ASP A 67 15.38 -7.11 48.52
C ASP A 67 16.10 -6.55 49.77
N SER A 68 16.94 -7.35 50.42
CA SER A 68 17.61 -7.01 51.69
C SER A 68 18.95 -6.30 51.54
N SER A 69 19.29 -5.84 50.33
CA SER A 69 20.45 -4.96 50.09
C SER A 69 20.36 -3.72 50.99
N ASN A 70 21.13 -3.74 52.08
CA ASN A 70 21.24 -2.64 53.03
C ASN A 70 21.58 -1.35 52.28
N ASN A 71 20.78 -0.30 52.49
CA ASN A 71 20.91 1.07 51.96
C ASN A 71 22.29 1.75 52.20
N ASN A 72 23.27 1.06 52.77
CA ASN A 72 24.56 1.58 53.19
C ASN A 72 25.72 1.24 52.25
N ARG A 73 25.47 0.57 51.11
CA ARG A 73 26.50 0.29 50.09
C ARG A 73 26.20 0.99 48.77
N ALA A 74 26.08 2.32 48.81
CA ALA A 74 26.27 3.08 47.58
C ALA A 74 27.71 2.85 47.13
N MET A 75 27.93 2.29 45.93
CA MET A 75 29.25 2.36 45.31
C MET A 75 29.68 3.82 45.33
N GLN A 76 30.75 4.12 46.06
CA GLN A 76 31.28 5.47 46.20
C GLN A 76 31.97 5.82 44.89
N GLN A 77 31.21 6.27 43.89
CA GLN A 77 31.72 6.55 42.56
C GLN A 77 31.83 8.03 42.26
N SER A 78 33.04 8.37 41.82
CA SER A 78 33.52 9.65 41.35
C SER A 78 32.78 10.10 40.09
N GLY A 79 31.73 10.90 40.22
CA GLY A 79 31.21 11.84 39.20
C GLY A 79 30.78 11.31 37.81
N GLN A 80 31.06 10.06 37.47
CA GLN A 80 30.75 9.41 36.19
C GLN A 80 29.76 8.26 36.46
N GLY A 81 28.72 8.18 35.62
CA GLY A 81 27.70 7.13 35.74
C GLY A 81 28.25 5.75 35.36
N VAL A 82 27.59 4.72 35.87
CA VAL A 82 28.06 3.32 35.78
C VAL A 82 26.96 2.41 35.27
N VAL A 83 27.33 1.51 34.36
CA VAL A 83 26.45 0.46 33.86
C VAL A 83 26.75 -0.83 34.59
N MET A 84 25.72 -1.40 35.19
CA MET A 84 25.83 -2.69 35.85
C MET A 84 25.52 -3.81 34.85
N LEU A 85 26.37 -4.83 34.79
CA LEU A 85 26.15 -6.04 34.00
C LEU A 85 25.65 -7.14 34.93
N ALA A 86 24.41 -7.58 34.79
CA ALA A 86 23.86 -8.65 35.61
C ALA A 86 23.33 -9.79 34.74
N PRO A 87 23.62 -11.06 35.08
CA PRO A 87 22.99 -12.17 34.38
C PRO A 87 21.49 -12.14 34.64
N ARG A 88 20.73 -12.74 33.72
CA ARG A 88 19.33 -13.07 33.96
C ARG A 88 19.23 -13.91 35.25
N GLY A 89 18.12 -13.82 35.94
CA GLY A 89 17.90 -14.56 37.19
C GLY A 89 16.44 -14.97 37.35
N THR A 90 16.12 -15.50 38.51
CA THR A 90 14.77 -16.00 38.85
C THR A 90 13.80 -14.89 39.28
N CYS A 91 14.29 -13.69 39.59
CA CYS A 91 13.46 -12.53 39.90
C CYS A 91 13.04 -11.74 38.65
N SER A 92 11.99 -10.92 38.77
CA SER A 92 11.49 -10.11 37.67
C SER A 92 12.52 -9.07 37.19
N PHE A 93 12.47 -8.74 35.89
CA PHE A 93 13.39 -7.76 35.30
C PHE A 93 13.28 -6.37 35.94
N GLN A 94 12.07 -5.96 36.31
CA GLN A 94 11.84 -4.69 37.01
C GLN A 94 12.47 -4.69 38.41
N ARG A 95 12.42 -5.80 39.15
CA ARG A 95 13.08 -5.94 40.46
C ARG A 95 14.58 -5.79 40.34
N LYS A 96 15.16 -6.43 39.33
CA LYS A 96 16.59 -6.37 39.04
C LYS A 96 17.05 -4.94 38.76
N ALA A 97 16.30 -4.21 37.93
CA ALA A 97 16.58 -2.81 37.62
C ALA A 97 16.48 -1.90 38.86
N LEU A 98 15.50 -2.15 39.74
CA LEU A 98 15.38 -1.41 40.99
C LEU A 98 16.57 -1.65 41.92
N ASN A 99 17.04 -2.89 42.05
CA ASN A 99 18.18 -3.23 42.90
C ASN A 99 19.51 -2.70 42.33
N ALA A 100 19.67 -2.71 41.01
CA ALA A 100 20.79 -2.06 40.34
C ALA A 100 20.82 -0.55 40.66
N GLN A 101 19.66 0.12 40.56
CA GLN A 101 19.52 1.53 40.87
C GLN A 101 19.83 1.85 42.34
N LYS A 102 19.33 1.03 43.28
CA LYS A 102 19.66 1.15 44.72
C LYS A 102 21.16 1.01 44.98
N SER A 103 21.85 0.22 44.17
CA SER A 103 23.31 0.01 44.24
C SER A 103 24.12 1.16 43.62
N GLY A 104 23.46 2.18 43.04
CA GLY A 104 24.09 3.34 42.43
C GLY A 104 24.34 3.22 40.92
N ALA A 105 23.77 2.21 40.25
CA ALA A 105 23.88 2.08 38.80
C ALA A 105 23.13 3.22 38.09
N SER A 106 23.70 3.70 36.98
CA SER A 106 23.08 4.67 36.06
C SER A 106 22.34 3.98 34.92
N ALA A 107 22.68 2.72 34.61
CA ALA A 107 22.03 1.86 33.63
C ALA A 107 22.24 0.38 33.98
N LEU A 108 21.37 -0.49 33.48
CA LEU A 108 21.44 -1.94 33.68
C LEU A 108 21.44 -2.67 32.34
N ILE A 109 22.41 -3.56 32.13
CA ILE A 109 22.40 -4.53 31.03
C ILE A 109 22.18 -5.90 31.65
N ILE A 110 21.09 -6.54 31.21
CA ILE A 110 20.73 -7.90 31.57
C ILE A 110 21.17 -8.80 30.42
N TYR A 111 21.86 -9.89 30.72
CA TYR A 111 22.31 -10.81 29.67
C TYR A 111 21.89 -12.25 29.98
N GLY A 112 21.62 -13.02 28.93
CA GLY A 112 21.35 -14.45 29.05
C GLY A 112 22.60 -15.24 29.44
N THR A 113 22.43 -16.26 30.29
CA THR A 113 23.40 -17.34 30.54
C THR A 113 22.68 -18.69 30.60
N LEU A 114 23.38 -19.81 30.44
CA LEU A 114 22.74 -21.14 30.57
C LEU A 114 22.18 -21.35 31.99
N SER A 115 22.98 -20.98 32.99
CA SER A 115 22.61 -21.06 34.42
C SER A 115 21.42 -20.17 34.80
N SER A 116 21.20 -19.06 34.09
CA SER A 116 20.08 -18.14 34.37
C SER A 116 18.73 -18.61 33.84
N ARG A 117 18.74 -19.50 32.85
CA ARG A 117 17.55 -19.90 32.08
C ARG A 117 17.12 -21.33 32.39
N TYR A 118 18.07 -22.23 32.65
CA TYR A 118 17.81 -23.66 32.80
C TYR A 118 18.10 -24.09 34.24
N GLY A 119 17.14 -23.84 35.13
CA GLY A 119 17.32 -24.03 36.57
C GLY A 119 16.82 -25.37 37.08
N TYR A 120 17.30 -25.74 38.26
CA TYR A 120 16.69 -26.79 39.06
C TYR A 120 15.53 -26.22 39.88
N ASN A 121 14.34 -26.78 39.72
CA ASN A 121 13.19 -26.37 40.51
C ASN A 121 13.27 -27.02 41.90
N SER A 122 13.78 -26.26 42.88
CA SER A 122 13.96 -26.75 44.26
C SER A 122 12.65 -27.17 44.94
N THR A 123 11.51 -26.60 44.52
CA THR A 123 10.18 -26.93 45.06
C THR A 123 9.67 -28.28 44.59
N MET A 124 9.94 -28.66 43.34
CA MET A 124 9.51 -29.94 42.75
C MET A 124 10.63 -31.00 42.75
N ASN A 125 11.82 -30.64 43.23
CA ASN A 125 13.01 -31.48 43.26
C ASN A 125 13.33 -32.08 41.87
N SER A 126 13.05 -31.32 40.81
CA SER A 126 13.11 -31.75 39.41
C SER A 126 13.83 -30.71 38.56
N MET A 127 14.58 -31.19 37.58
CA MET A 127 15.17 -30.33 36.55
C MET A 127 14.05 -29.77 35.66
N GLU A 128 14.04 -28.47 35.44
CA GLU A 128 13.27 -27.89 34.33
C GLU A 128 14.07 -28.18 33.06
N TRP A 129 13.70 -29.26 32.38
CA TRP A 129 14.36 -29.63 31.14
C TRP A 129 14.01 -28.60 30.06
N PRO A 130 15.01 -28.13 29.30
CA PRO A 130 14.78 -27.22 28.19
C PRO A 130 13.87 -27.87 27.16
N ALA A 131 13.05 -27.06 26.49
CA ALA A 131 12.12 -27.54 25.48
C ALA A 131 12.75 -27.50 24.09
N ASP A 132 12.60 -28.61 23.35
CA ASP A 132 13.02 -28.71 21.95
C ASP A 132 12.40 -27.56 21.12
N LYS A 133 13.22 -26.93 20.28
CA LYS A 133 12.88 -25.79 19.43
C LYS A 133 12.47 -24.50 20.14
N TYR A 134 12.38 -24.44 21.47
CA TYR A 134 12.23 -23.18 22.22
C TYR A 134 13.54 -22.74 22.87
N ASP A 135 14.29 -23.71 23.39
CA ASP A 135 15.50 -23.48 24.19
C ASP A 135 16.77 -23.98 23.50
N TYR A 136 16.63 -25.03 22.67
CA TYR A 136 17.71 -25.57 21.84
C TYR A 136 17.23 -25.95 20.45
N ASP A 137 18.18 -26.24 19.56
CA ASP A 137 17.93 -26.88 18.27
C ASP A 137 19.09 -27.82 17.91
N CYS A 138 18.79 -29.11 17.83
CA CYS A 138 19.78 -30.13 17.46
C CYS A 138 20.13 -30.11 15.96
N HIS A 139 19.31 -29.51 15.10
CA HIS A 139 19.61 -29.37 13.67
C HIS A 139 20.72 -28.34 13.40
N LEU A 140 20.91 -27.39 14.32
CA LEU A 140 21.98 -26.39 14.28
C LEU A 140 23.28 -26.90 14.93
N GLY A 141 23.29 -28.15 15.40
CA GLY A 141 24.45 -28.79 15.99
C GLY A 141 24.04 -29.70 17.16
N SER A 142 24.65 -30.88 17.20
CA SER A 142 24.48 -31.84 18.29
C SER A 142 25.80 -32.50 18.69
N ALA A 143 25.92 -32.86 19.96
CA ALA A 143 27.06 -33.55 20.53
C ALA A 143 26.60 -34.69 21.44
N SER A 144 27.39 -35.76 21.50
CA SER A 144 27.09 -36.96 22.27
C SER A 144 28.09 -37.10 23.43
N ILE A 145 27.73 -36.61 24.62
CA ILE A 145 28.64 -36.52 25.78
C ILE A 145 28.63 -37.83 26.58
N PRO A 146 29.78 -38.49 26.80
CA PRO A 146 29.84 -39.73 27.58
C PRO A 146 29.45 -39.53 29.05
N SER A 147 28.78 -40.54 29.63
CA SER A 147 28.34 -40.49 31.04
C SER A 147 29.46 -40.30 32.06
N SER A 148 30.69 -40.73 31.76
CA SER A 148 31.84 -40.50 32.63
C SER A 148 32.23 -39.03 32.76
N GLU A 149 32.14 -38.26 31.66
CA GLU A 149 32.40 -36.82 31.65
C GLU A 149 31.20 -36.08 32.28
N TYR A 150 29.99 -36.51 31.92
CA TYR A 150 28.73 -36.01 32.50
C TYR A 150 28.72 -36.09 34.03
N MET A 151 28.97 -37.28 34.61
CA MET A 151 28.88 -37.48 36.07
C MET A 151 30.04 -36.84 36.85
N SER A 152 31.17 -36.57 36.20
CA SER A 152 32.34 -35.97 36.86
C SER A 152 32.35 -34.45 36.83
N LYS A 153 31.76 -33.85 35.79
CA LYS A 153 31.75 -32.39 35.56
C LYS A 153 30.42 -31.73 35.94
N PHE A 154 29.33 -32.49 35.98
CA PHE A 154 28.01 -31.97 36.31
C PHE A 154 27.42 -32.70 37.53
N ASP A 155 27.32 -31.98 38.64
CA ASP A 155 26.54 -32.41 39.79
C ASP A 155 25.08 -31.96 39.61
N PHE A 156 24.23 -32.82 39.05
CA PHE A 156 22.84 -32.48 38.72
C PHE A 156 21.92 -32.28 39.93
N GLY A 157 22.43 -32.38 41.16
CA GLY A 157 21.66 -32.05 42.36
C GLY A 157 21.10 -30.61 42.34
N SER A 158 21.71 -29.69 41.58
CA SER A 158 21.33 -28.28 41.52
C SER A 158 21.09 -27.70 40.11
N GLY A 159 21.11 -28.50 39.04
CA GLY A 159 20.91 -28.01 37.66
C GLY A 159 22.09 -27.23 37.07
N TYR A 160 21.86 -26.38 36.06
CA TYR A 160 22.91 -25.53 35.48
C TYR A 160 23.33 -24.47 36.50
N ASN A 161 24.63 -24.31 36.71
CA ASN A 161 25.23 -23.37 37.65
C ASN A 161 26.42 -22.65 36.99
N PRO A 162 26.87 -21.51 37.53
CA PRO A 162 28.00 -20.77 36.95
C PRO A 162 29.29 -21.60 36.80
N GLN A 163 29.47 -22.64 37.62
CA GLN A 163 30.65 -23.52 37.57
C GLN A 163 30.61 -24.51 36.39
N ASN A 164 29.42 -25.01 36.02
CA ASN A 164 29.24 -25.97 34.94
C ASN A 164 28.96 -25.31 33.58
N ASP A 165 28.53 -24.05 33.58
CA ASP A 165 28.33 -23.22 32.38
C ASP A 165 29.60 -23.17 31.52
N VAL A 166 30.78 -23.08 32.15
CA VAL A 166 32.10 -23.02 31.47
C VAL A 166 32.38 -24.27 30.62
N TYR A 167 31.87 -25.44 31.01
CA TYR A 167 32.08 -26.69 30.27
C TYR A 167 31.15 -26.87 29.06
N LEU A 168 30.15 -26.00 28.90
CA LEU A 168 29.15 -26.04 27.82
C LEU A 168 29.08 -24.74 27.01
N SER A 169 29.96 -23.78 27.29
CA SER A 169 29.98 -22.47 26.66
C SER A 169 31.38 -22.10 26.17
N GLY A 170 31.44 -21.26 25.13
CA GLY A 170 32.69 -20.69 24.63
C GLY A 170 33.43 -21.58 23.63
N ARG A 171 34.45 -21.00 22.98
CA ARG A 171 35.27 -21.67 21.96
C ARG A 171 36.62 -22.08 22.52
N HIS A 172 36.61 -23.00 23.47
CA HIS A 172 37.81 -23.54 24.10
C HIS A 172 37.72 -25.06 24.22
N GLU A 173 38.89 -25.72 24.34
CA GLU A 173 39.01 -27.19 24.37
C GLU A 173 38.29 -27.86 25.56
N GLU A 174 38.01 -27.09 26.62
CA GLU A 174 37.22 -27.58 27.77
C GLU A 174 35.70 -27.60 27.52
N ASN A 175 35.22 -27.04 26.41
CA ASN A 175 33.82 -27.13 26.03
C ASN A 175 33.52 -28.55 25.50
N LEU A 176 32.76 -29.30 26.28
CA LEU A 176 32.45 -30.70 26.01
C LEU A 176 31.64 -30.88 24.72
N CYS A 177 30.87 -29.87 24.31
CA CYS A 177 30.08 -29.96 23.10
C CYS A 177 30.89 -29.78 21.83
N LEU A 178 31.97 -28.98 21.87
CA LEU A 178 32.93 -28.91 20.77
C LEU A 178 33.80 -30.17 20.73
N LYS A 179 34.15 -30.71 21.91
CA LYS A 179 34.97 -31.93 22.03
C LYS A 179 34.26 -33.20 21.52
N TYR A 180 32.95 -33.32 21.74
CA TYR A 180 32.15 -34.51 21.42
C TYR A 180 31.07 -34.24 20.35
N ALA A 181 31.23 -33.21 19.52
CA ALA A 181 30.36 -32.98 18.39
C ALA A 181 30.46 -34.13 17.38
N ASP A 182 29.32 -34.60 16.88
CA ASP A 182 29.26 -35.71 15.91
C ASP A 182 29.65 -35.26 14.48
N SER A 183 29.87 -33.95 14.26
CA SER A 183 30.33 -33.35 13.00
C SER A 183 31.05 -32.01 13.21
N GLU A 184 31.78 -31.53 12.19
CA GLU A 184 32.33 -30.16 12.12
C GLU A 184 31.25 -29.05 12.20
N ASP A 185 29.96 -29.40 12.33
CA ASP A 185 28.83 -28.46 12.33
C ASP A 185 28.71 -27.62 13.61
N MET A 186 29.15 -28.12 14.77
CA MET A 186 29.11 -27.30 16.01
C MET A 186 30.07 -26.10 15.95
N ASP A 187 31.12 -26.16 15.12
CA ASP A 187 32.14 -25.09 14.97
C ASP A 187 31.74 -24.00 13.96
N GLY A 188 30.46 -23.94 13.56
CA GLY A 188 29.96 -22.88 12.67
C GLY A 188 28.45 -22.73 12.57
N SER A 189 27.68 -23.79 12.85
CA SER A 189 26.21 -23.77 12.77
C SER A 189 25.55 -23.29 14.08
N CYS A 190 26.22 -23.48 15.23
CA CYS A 190 25.74 -23.01 16.52
C CYS A 190 26.21 -21.58 16.84
N VAL A 191 25.41 -20.60 16.44
CA VAL A 191 25.71 -19.16 16.57
C VAL A 191 26.01 -18.74 18.02
N SER A 192 25.29 -19.30 19.00
CA SER A 192 25.48 -18.99 20.42
C SER A 192 26.80 -19.52 20.99
N ASN A 193 27.47 -20.47 20.33
CA ASN A 193 28.62 -21.23 20.85
C ASN A 193 28.38 -21.84 22.24
N LYS A 194 27.11 -22.09 22.58
CA LYS A 194 26.68 -22.71 23.83
C LYS A 194 25.81 -23.90 23.51
N CYS A 195 25.86 -24.91 24.35
CA CYS A 195 25.05 -26.10 24.20
C CYS A 195 24.34 -26.44 25.50
N LEU A 196 23.26 -27.20 25.38
CA LEU A 196 22.51 -27.68 26.53
C LEU A 196 22.16 -29.15 26.36
N LEU A 197 22.17 -29.85 27.48
CA LEU A 197 21.79 -31.25 27.62
C LEU A 197 20.28 -31.38 27.53
N THR A 198 19.81 -32.25 26.63
CA THR A 198 18.36 -32.46 26.36
C THR A 198 17.71 -33.42 27.37
N GLY A 199 18.53 -34.14 28.14
CA GLY A 199 18.08 -35.22 29.02
C GLY A 199 17.82 -36.55 28.30
N GLN A 200 17.96 -36.58 26.97
CA GLN A 200 17.94 -37.84 26.21
C GLN A 200 19.29 -38.53 26.32
N ASN A 201 19.25 -39.86 26.48
CA ASN A 201 20.43 -40.69 26.50
C ASN A 201 20.33 -41.81 25.47
N THR A 202 21.47 -42.12 24.87
CA THR A 202 21.62 -43.23 23.93
C THR A 202 22.62 -44.20 24.55
N THR A 203 22.24 -45.47 24.64
CA THR A 203 23.12 -46.53 25.14
C THR A 203 23.68 -47.33 23.99
N GLU A 204 24.97 -47.19 23.72
CA GLU A 204 25.68 -47.98 22.72
C GLU A 204 26.68 -48.88 23.44
N GLY A 205 26.35 -50.17 23.57
CA GLY A 205 27.14 -51.12 24.36
C GLY A 205 27.09 -50.83 25.87
N SER A 206 28.26 -50.66 26.52
CA SER A 206 28.37 -50.35 27.95
C SER A 206 28.49 -48.85 28.26
N ILE A 207 28.43 -47.98 27.23
CA ILE A 207 28.59 -46.53 27.37
C ILE A 207 27.23 -45.87 27.16
N THR A 208 26.80 -45.09 28.15
CA THR A 208 25.63 -44.21 28.08
C THR A 208 26.10 -42.84 27.64
N ASN A 209 25.63 -42.35 26.49
CA ASN A 209 25.91 -41.01 25.99
C ASN A 209 24.68 -40.13 26.22
N TYR A 210 24.90 -38.89 26.64
CA TYR A 210 23.87 -37.87 26.80
C TYR A 210 23.91 -36.93 25.62
N GLN A 211 22.75 -36.63 25.04
CA GLN A 211 22.65 -35.72 23.93
C GLN A 211 22.71 -34.26 24.43
N ALA A 212 23.60 -33.49 23.81
CA ALA A 212 23.65 -32.03 23.93
C ALA A 212 23.34 -31.41 22.56
N CYS A 213 22.61 -30.30 22.57
CA CYS A 213 22.21 -29.60 21.35
C CYS A 213 22.51 -28.10 21.47
N CYS A 214 22.60 -27.43 20.33
CA CYS A 214 22.92 -26.01 20.29
C CYS A 214 21.87 -25.23 21.10
N ALA A 215 22.33 -24.48 22.10
CA ALA A 215 21.49 -23.62 22.91
C ALA A 215 21.13 -22.39 22.08
N TRP A 216 19.88 -21.96 22.12
CA TRP A 216 19.43 -20.79 21.39
C TRP A 216 18.90 -19.74 22.35
N ASP A 217 19.27 -18.48 22.14
CA ASP A 217 18.72 -17.33 22.86
C ASP A 217 18.12 -16.34 21.88
N LEU A 218 17.01 -15.73 22.27
CA LEU A 218 16.37 -14.68 21.49
C LEU A 218 16.31 -13.42 22.33
N HIS A 219 16.12 -12.30 21.64
CA HIS A 219 15.71 -11.08 22.29
C HIS A 219 14.42 -11.31 23.10
N VAL A 220 14.41 -10.86 24.35
CA VAL A 220 13.26 -10.96 25.24
C VAL A 220 12.70 -9.57 25.48
N TRP A 221 11.38 -9.44 25.57
CA TRP A 221 10.75 -8.20 25.98
C TRP A 221 10.72 -8.10 27.50
N LEU A 222 11.31 -7.04 28.08
CA LEU A 222 11.32 -6.87 29.53
C LEU A 222 10.02 -6.16 29.96
N PHE A 223 9.04 -6.96 30.40
CA PHE A 223 7.75 -6.47 30.89
C PHE A 223 7.85 -5.90 32.31
N SER A 224 6.99 -4.91 32.59
CA SER A 224 6.75 -4.43 33.95
C SER A 224 6.08 -5.52 34.79
N ASP A 225 6.48 -5.62 36.05
CA ASP A 225 5.97 -6.58 37.01
C ASP A 225 4.72 -6.05 37.72
N SER A 226 3.57 -6.63 37.40
CA SER A 226 2.27 -6.25 38.00
C SER A 226 2.15 -6.52 39.50
N THR A 227 3.06 -7.30 40.09
CA THR A 227 3.06 -7.61 41.53
C THR A 227 3.75 -6.54 42.38
N MET A 228 4.44 -5.60 41.75
CA MET A 228 5.09 -4.46 42.41
C MET A 228 4.11 -3.33 42.72
N LYS A 229 4.38 -2.58 43.78
CA LYS A 229 3.63 -1.37 44.12
C LYS A 229 4.10 -0.20 43.25
N ASP A 230 3.17 0.68 42.87
CA ASP A 230 3.44 1.88 42.04
C ASP A 230 4.50 2.84 42.63
N GLU A 231 4.84 2.71 43.91
CA GLU A 231 5.87 3.52 44.61
C GLU A 231 7.32 3.07 44.28
N GLU A 232 7.53 1.92 43.63
CA GLU A 232 8.84 1.37 43.26
C GLU A 232 9.22 1.69 41.78
N LEU A 233 9.31 2.99 41.45
CA LEU A 233 9.65 3.45 40.10
C LEU A 233 11.15 3.27 39.79
N VAL A 234 11.42 2.55 38.69
CA VAL A 234 12.76 2.46 38.08
C VAL A 234 13.01 3.75 37.29
N SER A 235 14.16 4.37 37.49
CA SER A 235 14.59 5.62 36.83
C SER A 235 15.87 5.45 36.00
N ILE A 236 16.31 4.22 35.76
CA ILE A 236 17.46 3.90 34.92
C ILE A 236 17.02 3.13 33.67
N PRO A 237 17.71 3.28 32.53
CA PRO A 237 17.47 2.44 31.36
C PRO A 237 17.94 1.01 31.63
N ALA A 238 17.11 0.04 31.26
CA ALA A 238 17.41 -1.38 31.32
C ALA A 238 17.29 -1.98 29.92
N VAL A 239 18.29 -2.79 29.52
CA VAL A 239 18.30 -3.49 28.23
C VAL A 239 18.67 -4.95 28.39
N TYR A 240 18.20 -5.80 27.48
CA TYR A 240 18.56 -7.21 27.41
C TYR A 240 19.40 -7.51 26.17
N ILE A 241 20.50 -8.23 26.35
CA ILE A 241 21.33 -8.77 25.26
C ILE A 241 21.31 -10.29 25.28
N THR A 242 21.44 -10.89 24.10
CA THR A 242 21.41 -12.35 23.93
C THR A 242 22.68 -13.02 24.48
N MET A 243 22.64 -14.33 24.69
CA MET A 243 23.82 -15.13 25.09
C MET A 243 25.03 -14.94 24.16
N GLU A 244 24.83 -14.82 22.85
CA GLU A 244 25.90 -14.60 21.87
C GLU A 244 26.58 -13.24 22.08
N GLU A 245 25.78 -12.17 22.14
CA GLU A 245 26.25 -10.80 22.30
C GLU A 245 26.91 -10.59 23.67
N ALA A 246 26.41 -11.29 24.69
CA ALA A 246 26.94 -11.28 26.04
C ALA A 246 28.37 -11.83 26.12
N ASP A 247 28.69 -12.90 25.39
CA ASP A 247 30.05 -13.46 25.38
C ASP A 247 31.04 -12.45 24.80
N VAL A 248 30.68 -11.85 23.67
CA VAL A 248 31.48 -10.78 23.03
C VAL A 248 31.69 -9.61 24.01
N LEU A 249 30.63 -9.20 24.71
CA LEU A 249 30.68 -8.15 25.73
C LEU A 249 31.62 -8.52 26.89
N LEU A 250 31.43 -9.70 27.49
CA LEU A 250 32.14 -10.12 28.69
C LEU A 250 33.62 -10.37 28.42
N ASP A 251 33.98 -10.91 27.25
CA ASP A 251 35.38 -11.12 26.86
C ASP A 251 36.12 -9.78 26.70
N MET A 252 35.47 -8.76 26.13
CA MET A 252 36.03 -7.42 26.05
C MET A 252 36.22 -6.78 27.44
N VAL A 253 35.24 -6.97 28.35
CA VAL A 253 35.31 -6.42 29.71
C VAL A 253 36.43 -7.10 30.52
N ARG A 254 36.53 -8.43 30.44
CA ARG A 254 37.59 -9.21 31.12
C ARG A 254 38.97 -8.87 30.58
N GLY A 255 39.14 -8.87 29.25
CA GLY A 255 40.42 -8.55 28.62
C GLY A 255 40.90 -7.13 28.93
N ALA A 256 39.99 -6.16 29.05
CA ALA A 256 40.34 -4.81 29.46
C ALA A 256 40.71 -4.70 30.95
N ALA A 257 40.05 -5.47 31.82
CA ALA A 257 40.37 -5.54 33.25
C ALA A 257 41.79 -6.09 33.49
N ASP A 258 42.22 -7.09 32.72
CA ASP A 258 43.58 -7.67 32.79
C ASP A 258 44.68 -6.67 32.43
N VAL A 259 44.37 -5.74 31.52
CA VAL A 259 45.29 -4.66 31.07
C VAL A 259 45.19 -3.41 31.96
N GLY A 260 44.22 -3.36 32.88
CA GLY A 260 43.96 -2.20 33.74
C GLY A 260 43.29 -1.02 33.02
N ASN A 261 42.68 -1.26 31.86
CA ASN A 261 41.95 -0.25 31.09
C ASN A 261 40.48 -0.18 31.53
N VAL A 262 39.93 1.03 31.60
CA VAL A 262 38.50 1.24 31.90
C VAL A 262 37.69 1.08 30.62
N VAL A 263 36.75 0.14 30.59
CA VAL A 263 35.79 -0.02 29.49
C VAL A 263 34.65 0.98 29.68
N THR A 264 34.46 1.82 28.67
CA THR A 264 33.30 2.71 28.58
C THR A 264 32.33 2.21 27.53
N LEU A 265 31.05 2.23 27.85
CA LEU A 265 29.98 1.81 26.95
C LEU A 265 28.88 2.87 26.87
N SER A 266 28.18 2.91 25.75
CA SER A 266 26.97 3.70 25.56
C SER A 266 25.80 2.77 25.24
N VAL A 267 24.63 3.08 25.80
CA VAL A 267 23.38 2.38 25.49
C VAL A 267 22.42 3.41 24.92
N TYR A 268 21.94 3.15 23.70
CA TYR A 268 21.05 4.05 22.99
C TYR A 268 19.98 3.29 22.21
N GLU A 269 18.87 3.94 21.94
CA GLU A 269 17.77 3.41 21.13
C GLU A 269 18.22 3.24 19.67
N ARG A 270 17.85 2.11 19.07
CA ARG A 270 18.15 1.85 17.66
C ARG A 270 17.48 2.93 16.81
N TYR A 271 18.21 3.45 15.82
CA TYR A 271 17.70 4.53 14.99
C TYR A 271 16.41 4.10 14.25
N VAL A 272 15.31 4.75 14.59
CA VAL A 272 14.05 4.71 13.82
C VAL A 272 13.91 6.03 13.08
N PRO A 273 13.69 6.03 11.75
CA PRO A 273 13.46 7.27 11.03
C PRO A 273 12.17 7.94 11.55
N LYS A 274 12.28 9.20 12.02
CA LYS A 274 11.13 10.00 12.45
C LYS A 274 10.07 10.15 11.34
N TYR A 275 10.50 10.08 10.08
CA TYR A 275 9.63 10.24 8.91
C TYR A 275 9.61 9.01 8.00
N ASN A 276 8.38 8.52 7.80
CA ASN A 276 7.88 7.69 6.71
C ASN A 276 8.25 8.12 5.28
N PHE A 277 9.51 8.13 4.82
CA PHE A 277 9.79 8.59 3.43
C PHE A 277 9.02 7.76 2.38
N SER A 278 8.96 6.44 2.56
CA SER A 278 8.14 5.56 1.70
C SER A 278 6.65 5.91 1.74
N ALA A 279 6.12 6.41 2.86
CA ALA A 279 4.74 6.86 2.98
C ALA A 279 4.47 8.17 2.23
N VAL A 280 5.47 9.06 2.16
CA VAL A 280 5.39 10.27 1.33
C VAL A 280 5.49 9.92 -0.16
N LEU A 281 6.38 9.01 -0.52
CA LEU A 281 6.51 8.53 -1.90
C LEU A 281 5.22 7.89 -2.40
N ILE A 282 4.62 6.98 -1.62
CA ILE A 282 3.38 6.30 -2.04
C ILE A 282 2.20 7.26 -2.12
N TRP A 283 2.14 8.26 -1.23
CA TRP A 283 1.16 9.34 -1.31
C TRP A 283 1.32 10.15 -2.61
N ALA A 284 2.54 10.59 -2.92
CA ALA A 284 2.82 11.34 -4.13
C ALA A 284 2.51 10.51 -5.39
N PHE A 285 2.85 9.22 -5.36
CA PHE A 285 2.55 8.29 -6.43
C PHE A 285 1.04 8.09 -6.63
N GLY A 286 0.27 7.86 -5.56
CA GLY A 286 -1.19 7.72 -5.63
C GLY A 286 -1.88 8.98 -6.16
N VAL A 287 -1.42 10.17 -5.77
CA VAL A 287 -1.89 11.46 -6.33
C VAL A 287 -1.56 11.60 -7.80
N PHE A 288 -0.34 11.23 -8.19
CA PHE A 288 0.10 11.26 -9.58
C PHE A 288 -0.70 10.31 -10.47
N VAL A 289 -0.94 9.07 -10.02
CA VAL A 289 -1.76 8.09 -10.75
C VAL A 289 -3.20 8.59 -10.93
N ALA A 290 -3.84 9.09 -9.85
CA ALA A 290 -5.19 9.65 -9.93
C ALA A 290 -5.26 10.83 -10.91
N TRP A 291 -4.25 11.70 -10.89
CA TRP A 291 -4.15 12.85 -11.80
C TRP A 291 -4.01 12.42 -13.26
N ILE A 292 -3.07 11.52 -13.57
CA ILE A 292 -2.85 11.01 -14.92
C ILE A 292 -4.09 10.30 -15.45
N ALA A 293 -4.66 9.39 -14.66
CA ALA A 293 -5.82 8.61 -15.07
C ALA A 293 -7.02 9.52 -15.41
N SER A 294 -7.30 10.50 -14.56
CA SER A 294 -8.36 11.49 -14.78
C SER A 294 -8.06 12.43 -15.96
N TYR A 295 -6.78 12.74 -16.18
CA TYR A 295 -6.35 13.55 -17.32
C TYR A 295 -6.56 12.80 -18.65
N ILE A 296 -6.13 11.54 -18.72
CA ILE A 296 -6.29 10.67 -19.90
C ILE A 296 -7.77 10.45 -20.22
N SER A 297 -8.63 10.25 -19.22
CA SER A 297 -10.07 10.04 -19.40
C SER A 297 -10.79 11.20 -20.14
N SER A 298 -10.25 12.42 -20.06
CA SER A 298 -10.75 13.61 -20.79
C SER A 298 -10.07 13.87 -22.13
N GLY A 299 -9.17 12.98 -22.57
CA GLY A 299 -8.27 13.19 -23.70
C GLY A 299 -8.98 13.39 -25.03
N GLU A 300 -10.15 12.78 -25.23
CA GLU A 300 -10.94 12.88 -26.46
C GLU A 300 -11.49 14.29 -26.68
N TYR A 301 -12.19 14.86 -25.70
CA TYR A 301 -12.65 16.25 -25.73
C TYR A 301 -11.48 17.19 -26.03
N ARG A 302 -10.33 16.94 -25.38
CA ARG A 302 -9.12 17.75 -25.51
C ARG A 302 -8.53 17.72 -26.92
N ARG A 303 -8.50 16.55 -27.56
CA ARG A 303 -8.01 16.38 -28.94
C ARG A 303 -8.92 17.12 -29.93
N VAL A 304 -10.24 17.06 -29.75
CA VAL A 304 -11.20 17.69 -30.67
C VAL A 304 -11.17 19.21 -30.56
N TRP A 305 -11.28 19.80 -29.38
CA TRP A 305 -11.34 21.26 -29.27
C TRP A 305 -10.03 21.94 -29.71
N LYS A 306 -8.87 21.31 -29.47
CA LYS A 306 -7.56 21.81 -29.96
C LYS A 306 -7.52 21.87 -31.48
N ARG A 307 -8.03 20.83 -32.17
CA ARG A 307 -8.12 20.81 -33.63
C ARG A 307 -9.03 21.92 -34.17
N ILE A 308 -10.21 22.12 -33.55
CA ILE A 308 -11.13 23.22 -33.92
C ILE A 308 -10.47 24.59 -33.73
N LYS A 309 -9.79 24.81 -32.60
CA LYS A 309 -9.09 26.08 -32.31
C LYS A 309 -7.98 26.35 -33.33
N MET A 310 -7.20 25.33 -33.69
CA MET A 310 -6.16 25.44 -34.71
C MET A 310 -6.75 25.80 -36.08
N GLN A 311 -7.82 25.13 -36.51
CA GLN A 311 -8.50 25.44 -37.78
C GLN A 311 -8.99 26.89 -37.82
N ARG A 312 -9.64 27.38 -36.76
CA ARG A 312 -10.07 28.78 -36.70
C ARG A 312 -8.92 29.78 -36.69
N SER A 313 -7.80 29.44 -36.07
CA SER A 313 -6.60 30.28 -36.13
C SER A 313 -6.04 30.36 -37.54
N LEU A 314 -6.12 29.27 -38.33
CA LEU A 314 -5.71 29.25 -39.73
C LEU A 314 -6.69 30.05 -40.61
N GLU A 315 -8.00 29.91 -40.40
CA GLU A 315 -9.01 30.70 -41.10
C GLU A 315 -8.86 32.21 -40.79
N GLY A 316 -8.63 32.57 -39.53
CA GLY A 316 -8.36 33.96 -39.13
C GLY A 316 -7.08 34.53 -39.74
N ALA A 317 -6.02 33.72 -39.86
CA ALA A 317 -4.77 34.12 -40.51
C ALA A 317 -4.92 34.30 -42.03
N ASN A 318 -5.73 33.46 -42.69
CA ASN A 318 -6.03 33.61 -44.12
C ASN A 318 -6.86 34.87 -44.40
N ILE A 319 -7.83 35.21 -43.56
CA ILE A 319 -8.62 36.44 -43.69
C ILE A 319 -7.73 37.68 -43.53
N SER A 320 -6.75 37.67 -42.62
CA SER A 320 -5.82 38.80 -42.47
C SER A 320 -4.81 38.94 -43.61
N ASN A 321 -4.58 37.90 -44.42
CA ASN A 321 -3.69 37.97 -45.58
C ASN A 321 -4.40 38.43 -46.86
N ASP A 322 -5.74 38.38 -46.93
CA ASP A 322 -6.52 38.81 -48.09
C ASP A 322 -6.88 40.32 -48.07
N ASP A 323 -6.63 41.03 -46.96
CA ASP A 323 -6.74 42.49 -46.87
C ASP A 323 -5.49 43.23 -47.41
N GLY A 324 -4.74 42.59 -48.30
CA GLY A 324 -3.57 43.10 -49.00
C GLY A 324 -3.85 43.51 -50.45
N GLY A 325 -4.88 44.32 -50.72
CA GLY A 325 -5.07 44.90 -52.06
C GLY A 325 -6.45 45.45 -52.37
N GLY A 326 -6.76 46.67 -51.92
CA GLY A 326 -8.02 47.32 -52.28
C GLY A 326 -8.15 48.73 -51.73
N ASN A 327 -7.55 49.70 -52.41
CA ASN A 327 -7.68 51.11 -52.14
C ASN A 327 -9.12 51.57 -52.46
N VAL A 328 -10.02 51.62 -51.47
CA VAL A 328 -11.30 52.34 -51.58
C VAL A 328 -11.47 53.25 -50.38
N SER A 329 -11.37 54.55 -50.67
CA SER A 329 -11.70 55.63 -49.75
C SER A 329 -13.17 55.54 -49.31
N GLY A 330 -13.39 55.46 -48.01
CA GLY A 330 -14.71 55.45 -47.39
C GLY A 330 -14.63 56.01 -45.97
N ASN A 331 -14.59 57.33 -45.90
CA ASN A 331 -14.40 58.15 -44.72
C ASN A 331 -15.64 58.08 -43.79
N VAL A 332 -15.56 57.49 -42.58
CA VAL A 332 -16.37 57.92 -41.40
C VAL A 332 -15.67 57.59 -40.06
N GLY A 333 -15.07 58.61 -39.46
CA GLY A 333 -15.39 59.11 -38.10
C GLY A 333 -15.27 58.19 -36.87
N ARG A 334 -14.31 58.53 -35.99
CA ARG A 334 -14.05 57.95 -34.66
C ARG A 334 -14.70 58.78 -33.54
N SER A 335 -15.46 58.12 -32.64
CA SER A 335 -15.74 58.45 -31.22
C SER A 335 -16.61 59.70 -30.87
N PRO A 336 -16.92 59.98 -29.57
CA PRO A 336 -17.75 59.23 -28.61
C PRO A 336 -18.85 60.13 -27.97
N GLY A 337 -19.94 59.57 -27.42
CA GLY A 337 -21.02 60.41 -26.83
C GLY A 337 -21.96 59.67 -25.89
N ARG A 338 -22.33 60.34 -24.80
CA ARG A 338 -22.81 59.85 -23.51
C ARG A 338 -24.16 60.50 -23.19
N THR A 339 -25.19 59.73 -22.87
CA THR A 339 -26.45 60.09 -22.13
C THR A 339 -27.44 58.92 -22.28
N SER A 340 -28.33 58.53 -21.38
CA SER A 340 -28.66 58.77 -19.97
C SER A 340 -29.71 57.70 -19.59
N SER A 341 -29.64 57.20 -18.36
CA SER A 341 -30.69 56.60 -17.50
C SER A 341 -32.12 56.34 -18.03
N SER A 342 -32.63 55.10 -17.83
CA SER A 342 -33.88 54.82 -17.11
C SER A 342 -34.06 53.33 -16.76
N VAL A 343 -34.64 53.10 -15.59
CA VAL A 343 -34.92 51.84 -14.87
C VAL A 343 -36.05 51.02 -15.52
N MET A 344 -35.96 49.67 -15.53
CA MET A 344 -37.05 48.65 -15.40
C MET A 344 -36.44 47.24 -15.59
N SER A 345 -36.29 46.43 -14.54
CA SER A 345 -37.17 45.32 -14.07
C SER A 345 -37.25 44.10 -14.99
N SER A 346 -36.86 42.95 -14.41
CA SER A 346 -37.34 41.58 -14.61
C SER A 346 -37.14 40.87 -15.96
N GLU A 347 -36.58 39.65 -15.84
CA GLU A 347 -36.78 38.47 -16.70
C GLU A 347 -36.52 38.60 -18.20
N GLU A 348 -35.35 38.12 -18.64
CA GLU A 348 -35.24 37.02 -19.60
C GLU A 348 -33.75 36.67 -19.80
N ARG A 349 -33.35 35.49 -19.35
CA ARG A 349 -31.99 34.96 -19.54
C ARG A 349 -31.89 34.48 -20.99
N GLY A 350 -31.63 35.42 -21.89
CA GLY A 350 -31.47 35.20 -23.33
C GLY A 350 -30.37 34.20 -23.64
N VAL A 351 -30.77 33.13 -24.32
CA VAL A 351 -29.93 32.19 -25.05
C VAL A 351 -29.04 32.99 -26.00
N TYR A 352 -27.72 32.93 -25.81
CA TYR A 352 -26.76 33.42 -26.80
C TYR A 352 -26.87 32.53 -28.05
N ARG A 353 -27.71 32.93 -29.01
CA ARG A 353 -27.73 32.36 -30.36
C ARG A 353 -26.55 32.95 -31.14
N ALA A 354 -25.55 32.13 -31.43
CA ALA A 354 -24.59 32.42 -32.48
C ALA A 354 -25.28 32.34 -33.85
N PRO A 355 -24.71 32.95 -34.92
CA PRO A 355 -25.26 32.84 -36.27
C PRO A 355 -25.37 31.36 -36.69
N VAL A 356 -26.55 30.96 -37.17
CA VAL A 356 -26.90 29.56 -37.47
C VAL A 356 -25.93 28.92 -38.49
N GLU A 357 -25.43 29.67 -39.46
CA GLU A 357 -24.49 29.19 -40.48
C GLU A 357 -23.12 28.77 -39.92
N GLN A 358 -22.57 29.53 -38.96
CA GLN A 358 -21.25 29.26 -38.38
C GLN A 358 -21.28 28.04 -37.45
N GLN A 359 -22.41 27.84 -36.77
CA GLN A 359 -22.66 26.69 -35.91
C GLN A 359 -22.86 25.41 -36.73
N GLU A 360 -23.53 25.50 -37.89
CA GLU A 360 -23.74 24.35 -38.78
C GLU A 360 -22.44 23.90 -39.47
N GLN A 361 -21.60 24.84 -39.95
CA GLN A 361 -20.28 24.50 -40.49
C GLN A 361 -19.34 23.89 -39.44
N THR A 362 -19.28 24.45 -38.22
CA THR A 362 -18.43 23.91 -37.15
C THR A 362 -18.90 22.52 -36.73
N THR A 363 -20.22 22.29 -36.67
CA THR A 363 -20.81 20.97 -36.32
C THR A 363 -20.52 19.92 -37.41
N ARG A 364 -20.59 20.30 -38.69
CA ARG A 364 -20.21 19.43 -39.82
C ARG A 364 -18.71 19.10 -39.85
N ILE A 365 -17.86 20.01 -39.39
CA ILE A 365 -16.41 19.77 -39.24
C ILE A 365 -16.18 18.74 -38.14
N VAL A 366 -16.88 18.85 -37.00
CA VAL A 366 -16.77 17.88 -35.91
C VAL A 366 -17.26 16.49 -36.35
N SER A 367 -18.40 16.39 -37.04
CA SER A 367 -18.92 15.10 -37.51
C SER A 367 -18.05 14.45 -38.59
N ARG A 368 -17.48 15.22 -39.53
CA ARG A 368 -16.48 14.70 -40.50
C ARG A 368 -15.22 14.18 -39.82
N HIS A 369 -14.73 14.86 -38.79
CA HIS A 369 -13.51 14.44 -38.08
C HIS A 369 -13.75 13.29 -37.11
N ALA A 370 -14.95 13.17 -36.54
CA ALA A 370 -15.37 11.97 -35.81
C ALA A 370 -15.36 10.73 -36.74
N SER A 371 -15.82 10.87 -37.99
CA SER A 371 -15.87 9.76 -38.95
C SER A 371 -14.51 9.34 -39.55
N SER A 372 -13.44 10.14 -39.41
CA SER A 372 -12.12 9.84 -39.99
C SER A 372 -11.15 9.13 -39.03
N GLY A 373 -11.56 8.90 -37.78
CA GLY A 373 -10.81 8.13 -36.80
C GLY A 373 -11.61 6.93 -36.35
N THR A 374 -11.68 5.88 -37.19
CA THR A 374 -12.09 4.55 -36.75
C THR A 374 -11.01 3.98 -35.84
N SER A 375 -10.95 4.44 -34.59
CA SER A 375 -10.52 3.61 -33.48
C SER A 375 -11.80 3.04 -32.88
N GLU A 376 -11.96 1.72 -32.96
CA GLU A 376 -12.93 0.97 -32.17
C GLU A 376 -12.55 1.19 -30.69
N ASP A 377 -13.07 2.27 -30.10
CA ASP A 377 -12.92 2.50 -28.67
C ASP A 377 -13.91 1.61 -27.91
N PRO A 378 -13.49 1.01 -26.78
CA PRO A 378 -14.29 0.04 -26.04
C PRO A 378 -15.58 0.67 -25.54
N ASP A 379 -16.68 -0.07 -25.61
CA ASP A 379 -17.99 0.29 -25.06
C ASP A 379 -17.83 0.97 -23.70
N SER A 380 -17.98 2.31 -23.67
CA SER A 380 -17.79 3.04 -22.43
C SER A 380 -18.98 2.80 -21.52
N VAL A 381 -18.77 2.05 -20.44
CA VAL A 381 -19.85 1.68 -19.52
C VAL A 381 -20.28 2.89 -18.71
N GLU A 382 -21.52 3.34 -18.94
CA GLU A 382 -22.14 4.38 -18.14
C GLU A 382 -22.70 3.81 -16.83
N LEU A 383 -22.20 4.30 -15.68
CA LEU A 383 -22.79 3.89 -14.41
C LEU A 383 -24.12 4.59 -14.14
N THR A 384 -25.15 3.77 -13.97
CA THR A 384 -26.43 4.13 -13.35
C THR A 384 -26.41 3.82 -11.85
N ALA A 385 -27.37 4.38 -11.10
CA ALA A 385 -27.47 4.14 -9.64
C ALA A 385 -27.65 2.65 -9.27
N GLN A 386 -28.30 1.86 -10.14
CA GLN A 386 -28.45 0.41 -9.95
C GLN A 386 -27.11 -0.33 -10.05
N HIS A 387 -26.24 0.07 -10.99
CA HIS A 387 -24.90 -0.49 -11.13
C HIS A 387 -24.03 -0.22 -9.89
N ALA A 388 -24.17 0.96 -9.26
CA ALA A 388 -23.45 1.28 -8.03
C ALA A 388 -23.85 0.34 -6.87
N LEU A 389 -25.14 0.05 -6.68
CA LEU A 389 -25.61 -0.91 -5.68
C LEU A 389 -25.13 -2.33 -6.00
N GLY A 390 -25.21 -2.73 -7.27
CA GLY A 390 -24.73 -4.03 -7.75
C GLY A 390 -23.24 -4.24 -7.50
N PHE A 391 -22.42 -3.20 -7.70
CA PHE A 391 -20.99 -3.23 -7.41
C PHE A 391 -20.71 -3.58 -5.94
N ILE A 392 -21.45 -2.99 -5.00
CA ILE A 392 -21.26 -3.25 -3.56
C ILE A 392 -21.69 -4.67 -3.19
N VAL A 393 -22.81 -5.14 -3.73
CA VAL A 393 -23.29 -6.51 -3.47
C VAL A 393 -22.28 -7.52 -4.00
N MET A 394 -21.78 -7.33 -5.22
CA MET A 394 -20.75 -8.18 -5.84
C MET A 394 -19.42 -8.14 -5.09
N ALA A 395 -18.97 -6.96 -4.66
CA ALA A 395 -17.76 -6.82 -3.85
C ALA A 395 -17.92 -7.53 -2.49
N SER A 396 -19.07 -7.37 -1.84
CA SER A 396 -19.37 -8.00 -0.54
C SER A 396 -19.41 -9.52 -0.66
N THR A 397 -20.10 -10.06 -1.67
CA THR A 397 -20.15 -11.51 -1.90
C THR A 397 -18.78 -12.05 -2.28
N SER A 398 -18.02 -11.35 -3.12
CA SER A 398 -16.65 -11.74 -3.46
C SER A 398 -15.75 -11.82 -2.22
N LEU A 399 -15.76 -10.81 -1.34
CA LEU A 399 -14.95 -10.83 -0.12
C LEU A 399 -15.36 -11.96 0.83
N LEU A 400 -16.65 -12.24 1.00
CA LEU A 400 -17.11 -13.37 1.80
C LEU A 400 -16.69 -14.72 1.20
N VAL A 401 -16.74 -14.86 -0.12
CA VAL A 401 -16.25 -16.06 -0.81
C VAL A 401 -14.74 -16.23 -0.58
N LEU A 402 -13.95 -15.17 -0.69
CA LEU A 402 -12.51 -15.22 -0.40
C LEU A 402 -12.25 -15.63 1.06
N PHE A 403 -13.01 -15.08 2.00
CA PHE A 403 -12.88 -15.40 3.43
C PHE A 403 -13.20 -16.87 3.74
N PHE A 404 -14.31 -17.41 3.22
CA PHE A 404 -14.73 -18.78 3.52
C PHE A 404 -13.99 -19.85 2.70
N PHE A 405 -13.75 -19.60 1.41
CA PHE A 405 -13.19 -20.60 0.49
C PHE A 405 -11.66 -20.50 0.33
N LYS A 406 -11.02 -19.44 0.85
CA LYS A 406 -9.56 -19.24 0.83
C LYS A 406 -8.92 -19.39 -0.56
N ILE A 407 -9.62 -18.94 -1.61
CA ILE A 407 -9.20 -19.07 -3.02
C ILE A 407 -8.19 -18.00 -3.47
N TYR A 408 -7.31 -17.54 -2.57
CA TYR A 408 -6.39 -16.42 -2.79
C TYR A 408 -5.43 -16.65 -3.97
N ASN A 409 -5.03 -17.90 -4.22
CA ASN A 409 -4.21 -18.27 -5.37
C ASN A 409 -4.92 -18.01 -6.70
N VAL A 410 -6.24 -18.18 -6.76
CA VAL A 410 -7.04 -17.87 -7.96
C VAL A 410 -7.04 -16.36 -8.21
N VAL A 411 -7.12 -15.55 -7.15
CA VAL A 411 -7.05 -14.09 -7.26
C VAL A 411 -5.72 -13.64 -7.86
N LYS A 412 -4.59 -14.23 -7.43
CA LYS A 412 -3.26 -13.94 -8.02
C LYS A 412 -3.23 -14.22 -9.54
N ILE A 413 -3.84 -15.32 -9.98
CA ILE A 413 -3.93 -15.69 -11.40
C ILE A 413 -4.80 -14.67 -12.16
N VAL A 414 -6.04 -14.43 -11.71
CA VAL A 414 -6.97 -13.50 -12.38
C VAL A 414 -6.36 -12.09 -12.46
N TYR A 415 -5.69 -11.66 -11.39
CA TYR A 415 -4.99 -10.38 -11.35
C TYR A 415 -3.87 -10.30 -12.40
N ALA A 416 -3.02 -11.31 -12.50
CA ALA A 416 -1.92 -11.34 -13.48
C ALA A 416 -2.44 -11.28 -14.93
N PHE A 417 -3.50 -12.03 -15.26
CA PHE A 417 -4.11 -12.00 -16.59
C PHE A 417 -4.73 -10.62 -16.90
N GLY A 418 -5.55 -10.08 -15.99
CA GLY A 418 -6.19 -8.77 -16.18
C GLY A 418 -5.18 -7.63 -16.31
N CYS A 419 -4.16 -7.60 -15.46
CA CYS A 419 -3.14 -6.56 -15.49
C CYS A 419 -2.21 -6.66 -16.71
N SER A 420 -1.92 -7.87 -17.19
CA SER A 420 -1.16 -8.07 -18.43
C SER A 420 -1.92 -7.46 -19.61
N GLY A 421 -3.24 -7.61 -19.68
CA GLY A 421 -4.08 -6.94 -20.69
C GLY A 421 -4.02 -5.41 -20.60
N ALA A 422 -4.14 -4.85 -19.39
CA ALA A 422 -4.02 -3.41 -19.19
C ALA A 422 -2.63 -2.87 -19.55
N LEU A 423 -1.56 -3.61 -19.22
CA LEU A 423 -0.19 -3.23 -19.54
C LEU A 423 0.06 -3.17 -21.06
N VAL A 424 -0.57 -4.06 -21.84
CA VAL A 424 -0.52 -4.00 -23.32
C VAL A 424 -1.05 -2.66 -23.80
N GLN A 425 -2.26 -2.29 -23.39
CA GLN A 425 -2.98 -1.12 -23.91
C GLN A 425 -2.34 0.21 -23.48
N ILE A 426 -1.90 0.29 -22.22
CA ILE A 426 -1.44 1.57 -21.63
C ILE A 426 0.04 1.84 -21.90
N VAL A 427 0.90 0.81 -21.88
CA VAL A 427 2.36 1.00 -21.89
C VAL A 427 3.01 0.40 -23.13
N ILE A 428 2.83 -0.90 -23.36
CA ILE A 428 3.65 -1.63 -24.33
C ILE A 428 3.27 -1.26 -25.76
N HIS A 429 1.98 -1.23 -26.10
CA HIS A 429 1.54 -0.93 -27.46
C HIS A 429 1.90 0.51 -27.89
N PRO A 430 1.54 1.58 -27.13
CA PRO A 430 1.96 2.94 -27.46
C PRO A 430 3.49 3.10 -27.48
N GLY A 431 4.21 2.41 -26.59
CA GLY A 431 5.67 2.44 -26.51
C GLY A 431 6.35 1.82 -27.71
N LEU A 432 5.87 0.65 -28.16
CA LEU A 432 6.37 -0.02 -29.37
C LEU A 432 6.04 0.79 -30.62
N TRP A 433 4.83 1.36 -30.70
CA TRP A 433 4.44 2.21 -31.82
C TRP A 433 5.36 3.44 -31.93
N TRP A 434 5.61 4.12 -30.81
CA TRP A 434 6.55 5.24 -30.75
C TRP A 434 7.97 4.84 -31.15
N LEU A 435 8.45 3.69 -30.66
CA LEU A 435 9.79 3.17 -30.97
C LEU A 435 9.95 2.87 -32.46
N PHE A 436 9.01 2.15 -33.07
CA PHE A 436 9.08 1.80 -34.49
C PHE A 436 8.90 3.02 -35.40
N ALA A 437 8.04 3.97 -35.03
CA ALA A 437 7.92 5.25 -35.73
C ALA A 437 9.25 6.03 -35.71
N LYS A 438 9.95 6.04 -34.56
CA LYS A 438 11.25 6.69 -34.43
C LYS A 438 12.36 6.00 -35.23
N LEU A 439 12.30 4.67 -35.31
CA LEU A 439 13.24 3.85 -36.10
C LEU A 439 12.91 3.83 -37.61
N LYS A 440 11.85 4.53 -38.06
CA LYS A 440 11.34 4.50 -39.45
C LYS A 440 11.11 3.09 -39.98
N TRP A 441 10.76 2.17 -39.09
CA TRP A 441 10.52 0.78 -39.45
C TRP A 441 9.04 0.60 -39.76
N GLU A 442 8.64 0.90 -41.00
CA GLU A 442 7.21 0.94 -41.39
C GLU A 442 6.58 -0.45 -41.58
N LYS A 443 7.38 -1.47 -41.88
CA LYS A 443 6.90 -2.85 -42.12
C LYS A 443 6.10 -3.48 -40.97
N PRO A 444 6.55 -3.44 -39.70
CA PRO A 444 5.77 -4.00 -38.59
C PRO A 444 4.51 -3.21 -38.26
N LEU A 445 4.41 -1.94 -38.68
CA LEU A 445 3.28 -1.06 -38.41
C LEU A 445 2.11 -1.26 -39.40
N GLN A 446 2.31 -2.02 -40.48
CA GLN A 446 1.27 -2.32 -41.46
C GLN A 446 0.44 -3.52 -41.00
N TYR A 447 -0.88 -3.44 -41.21
CA TYR A 447 -1.79 -4.55 -40.95
C TYR A 447 -1.42 -5.76 -41.81
N VAL A 448 -1.62 -6.96 -41.26
CA VAL A 448 -1.17 -8.15 -41.95
C VAL A 448 -2.06 -8.46 -43.16
N ASP A 449 -1.45 -8.54 -44.35
CA ASP A 449 -2.15 -8.70 -45.63
C ASP A 449 -3.06 -9.93 -45.75
N TRP A 450 -2.87 -10.99 -44.95
CA TRP A 450 -3.71 -12.20 -45.02
C TRP A 450 -5.01 -12.06 -44.20
N LEU A 451 -5.09 -11.08 -43.31
CA LEU A 451 -6.21 -10.82 -42.42
C LEU A 451 -6.76 -9.42 -42.68
N THR A 452 -7.36 -9.25 -43.87
CA THR A 452 -8.06 -8.04 -44.28
C THR A 452 -9.54 -8.35 -44.49
N GLU A 453 -10.43 -7.42 -44.19
CA GLU A 453 -11.91 -7.55 -44.30
C GLU A 453 -12.34 -8.22 -45.62
N GLU A 454 -11.74 -7.83 -46.73
CA GLU A 454 -12.05 -8.36 -48.06
C GLU A 454 -11.70 -9.85 -48.24
N LYS A 455 -10.61 -10.31 -47.62
CA LYS A 455 -10.15 -11.71 -47.68
C LYS A 455 -10.92 -12.59 -46.70
N VAL A 456 -11.28 -12.06 -45.53
CA VAL A 456 -12.12 -12.74 -44.54
C VAL A 456 -13.51 -12.97 -45.14
N ASN A 457 -14.12 -11.96 -45.77
CA ASN A 457 -15.41 -12.08 -46.44
C ASN A 457 -15.36 -13.09 -47.61
N ARG A 458 -14.27 -13.13 -48.37
CA ARG A 458 -14.05 -14.17 -49.41
C ARG A 458 -13.87 -15.57 -48.82
N ALA A 459 -13.16 -15.70 -47.70
CA ALA A 459 -12.97 -16.98 -47.03
C ALA A 459 -14.27 -17.50 -46.39
N ALA A 460 -15.10 -16.59 -45.86
CA ALA A 460 -16.46 -16.88 -45.39
C ALA A 460 -17.35 -17.42 -46.52
N ALA A 461 -17.29 -16.78 -47.70
CA ALA A 461 -18.08 -17.18 -48.87
C ALA A 461 -17.68 -18.55 -49.45
N ASN A 462 -16.41 -18.94 -49.36
CA ASN A 462 -15.92 -20.20 -49.90
C ASN A 462 -16.34 -21.43 -49.10
N GLY A 463 -16.84 -21.26 -47.86
CA GLY A 463 -17.34 -22.34 -47.01
C GLY A 463 -16.25 -23.31 -46.52
N GLY A 464 -16.26 -23.62 -45.22
CA GLY A 464 -15.36 -24.60 -44.61
C GLY A 464 -14.71 -24.10 -43.31
N TRP A 465 -14.08 -25.02 -42.59
CA TRP A 465 -13.56 -24.77 -41.24
C TRP A 465 -12.52 -23.64 -41.17
N LYS A 466 -11.68 -23.48 -42.21
CA LYS A 466 -10.70 -22.38 -42.30
C LYS A 466 -11.36 -21.01 -42.48
N GLY A 467 -12.45 -20.94 -43.26
CA GLY A 467 -13.21 -19.71 -43.47
C GLY A 467 -13.95 -19.29 -42.22
N GLN A 468 -14.62 -20.23 -41.55
CA GLN A 468 -15.28 -19.98 -40.26
C GLN A 468 -14.27 -19.57 -39.17
N ALA A 469 -13.11 -20.23 -39.10
CA ALA A 469 -12.07 -19.85 -38.16
C ALA A 469 -11.52 -18.43 -38.43
N MET A 470 -11.37 -18.04 -39.70
CA MET A 470 -10.95 -16.67 -40.05
C MET A 470 -12.00 -15.62 -39.70
N VAL A 471 -13.28 -15.92 -39.85
CA VAL A 471 -14.38 -15.01 -39.43
C VAL A 471 -14.42 -14.88 -37.91
N CYS A 472 -14.39 -15.99 -37.17
CA CYS A 472 -14.32 -15.96 -35.71
C CYS A 472 -13.07 -15.22 -35.20
N LEU A 473 -11.93 -15.39 -35.88
CA LEU A 473 -10.71 -14.68 -35.53
C LEU A 473 -10.87 -13.17 -35.78
N TRP A 474 -11.37 -12.77 -36.95
CA TRP A 474 -11.60 -11.36 -37.29
C TRP A 474 -12.59 -10.67 -36.32
N GLU A 475 -13.67 -11.35 -35.95
CA GLU A 475 -14.67 -10.84 -35.01
C GLU A 475 -14.10 -10.67 -33.59
N PHE A 476 -13.12 -11.48 -33.20
CA PHE A 476 -12.47 -11.40 -31.90
C PHE A 476 -11.28 -10.42 -31.86
N THR A 477 -10.52 -10.30 -32.94
CA THR A 477 -9.22 -9.59 -32.95
C THR A 477 -9.19 -8.31 -33.78
N GLY A 478 -10.15 -8.08 -34.68
CA GLY A 478 -10.10 -6.98 -35.63
C GLY A 478 -8.86 -7.03 -36.55
N PRO A 479 -8.49 -5.90 -37.19
CA PRO A 479 -7.27 -5.80 -38.00
C PRO A 479 -6.03 -5.83 -37.10
N ILE A 480 -5.27 -6.93 -37.16
CA ILE A 480 -4.07 -7.14 -36.32
C ILE A 480 -2.83 -6.58 -37.02
N ALA A 481 -2.05 -5.76 -36.32
CA ALA A 481 -0.68 -5.45 -36.70
C ALA A 481 0.31 -6.42 -36.02
N PRO A 482 1.45 -6.77 -36.65
CA PRO A 482 2.52 -7.53 -36.00
C PRO A 482 2.98 -6.93 -34.67
N VAL A 483 2.92 -5.60 -34.52
CA VAL A 483 3.23 -4.89 -33.28
C VAL A 483 2.29 -5.31 -32.14
N ASP A 484 1.02 -5.56 -32.42
CA ASP A 484 0.03 -5.94 -31.39
C ASP A 484 0.35 -7.32 -30.82
N LEU A 485 0.69 -8.27 -31.69
CA LEU A 485 1.09 -9.62 -31.27
C LEU A 485 2.37 -9.59 -30.43
N VAL A 486 3.36 -8.77 -30.82
CA VAL A 486 4.59 -8.59 -30.06
C VAL A 486 4.30 -7.92 -28.71
N ALA A 487 3.43 -6.92 -28.68
CA ALA A 487 3.03 -6.24 -27.44
C ALA A 487 2.37 -7.20 -26.45
N VAL A 488 1.42 -8.02 -26.94
CA VAL A 488 0.75 -9.07 -26.17
C VAL A 488 1.76 -10.08 -25.65
N ALA A 489 2.64 -10.61 -26.51
CA ALA A 489 3.64 -11.60 -26.12
C ALA A 489 4.58 -11.08 -25.01
N ILE A 490 5.06 -9.84 -25.11
CA ILE A 490 5.92 -9.22 -24.11
C ILE A 490 5.17 -9.05 -22.78
N SER A 491 3.95 -8.49 -22.82
CA SER A 491 3.19 -8.19 -21.61
C SER A 491 2.80 -9.44 -20.83
N TYR A 492 2.22 -10.44 -21.51
CA TYR A 492 1.86 -11.71 -20.88
C TYR A 492 3.09 -12.52 -20.45
N GLY A 493 4.24 -12.36 -21.15
CA GLY A 493 5.51 -12.91 -20.69
C GLY A 493 5.95 -12.32 -19.34
N ILE A 494 5.88 -10.99 -19.19
CA ILE A 494 6.17 -10.31 -17.91
C ILE A 494 5.18 -10.76 -16.83
N GLY A 495 3.88 -10.83 -17.15
CA GLY A 495 2.85 -11.32 -16.24
C GLY A 495 3.07 -12.76 -15.77
N ALA A 496 3.51 -13.65 -16.67
CA ALA A 496 3.83 -15.03 -16.33
C ALA A 496 5.05 -15.14 -15.42
N VAL A 497 6.10 -14.34 -15.65
CA VAL A 497 7.28 -14.28 -14.76
C VAL A 497 6.88 -13.75 -13.38
N TRP A 498 6.08 -12.69 -13.33
CA TRP A 498 5.55 -12.15 -12.06
C TRP A 498 4.75 -13.21 -11.29
N LEU A 499 3.87 -13.94 -11.99
CA LEU A 499 3.07 -15.01 -11.39
C LEU A 499 3.93 -16.17 -10.89
N TYR A 500 4.97 -16.55 -11.65
CA TYR A 500 5.93 -17.58 -11.23
C TYR A 500 6.65 -17.18 -9.93
N VAL A 501 7.13 -15.94 -9.82
CA VAL A 501 7.74 -15.40 -8.60
C VAL A 501 6.73 -15.42 -7.45
N ALA A 502 5.48 -15.02 -7.70
CA ALA A 502 4.41 -14.99 -6.70
C ALA A 502 4.06 -16.36 -6.07
N PHE A 503 4.38 -17.45 -6.76
CA PHE A 503 4.12 -18.83 -6.29
C PHE A 503 5.38 -19.56 -5.82
N SER A 504 6.55 -19.20 -6.36
CA SER A 504 7.79 -19.95 -6.14
C SER A 504 8.60 -19.42 -4.96
N ILE A 505 8.46 -18.14 -4.61
CA ILE A 505 9.27 -17.48 -3.59
C ILE A 505 8.40 -17.07 -2.40
N PRO A 506 8.77 -17.44 -1.16
CA PRO A 506 8.13 -16.91 0.05
C PRO A 506 8.51 -15.43 0.26
N HIS A 507 7.56 -14.57 0.61
CA HIS A 507 7.75 -13.11 0.75
C HIS A 507 8.35 -12.43 -0.50
N PRO A 508 7.62 -12.45 -1.63
CA PRO A 508 8.10 -11.88 -2.89
C PRO A 508 8.23 -10.34 -2.84
N ASP A 509 7.63 -9.68 -1.85
CA ASP A 509 7.74 -8.23 -1.60
C ASP A 509 9.18 -7.76 -1.35
N THR A 510 10.06 -8.65 -0.89
CA THR A 510 11.49 -8.36 -0.76
C THR A 510 12.21 -8.22 -2.11
N ILE A 511 11.63 -8.75 -3.19
CA ILE A 511 12.23 -8.73 -4.52
C ILE A 511 11.84 -7.47 -5.27
N ALA A 512 12.84 -6.68 -5.68
CA ALA A 512 12.67 -5.44 -6.44
C ALA A 512 11.74 -5.58 -7.65
N PHE A 513 11.95 -6.63 -8.45
CA PHE A 513 11.13 -6.89 -9.63
C PHE A 513 9.64 -7.08 -9.29
N TYR A 514 9.33 -7.78 -8.19
CA TYR A 514 7.96 -8.17 -7.87
C TYR A 514 7.11 -6.96 -7.49
N TRP A 515 7.56 -6.15 -6.52
CA TRP A 515 6.79 -4.99 -6.06
C TRP A 515 6.75 -3.88 -7.11
N ILE A 516 7.83 -3.65 -7.87
CA ILE A 516 7.83 -2.67 -8.98
C ILE A 516 6.80 -3.07 -10.04
N MET A 517 6.79 -4.34 -10.46
CA MET A 517 5.84 -4.79 -11.47
C MET A 517 4.40 -4.80 -10.94
N GLN A 518 4.19 -5.10 -9.66
CA GLN A 518 2.88 -4.97 -9.02
C GLN A 518 2.37 -3.52 -9.07
N ASP A 519 3.20 -2.53 -8.76
CA ASP A 519 2.83 -1.11 -8.81
C ASP A 519 2.57 -0.64 -10.24
N ILE A 520 3.34 -1.11 -11.22
CA ILE A 520 3.09 -0.84 -12.66
C ILE A 520 1.76 -1.46 -13.09
N PHE A 521 1.48 -2.71 -12.72
CA PHE A 521 0.22 -3.39 -13.02
C PHE A 521 -0.97 -2.66 -12.39
N GLY A 522 -0.88 -2.30 -11.11
CA GLY A 522 -1.91 -1.54 -10.43
C GLY A 522 -2.14 -0.16 -11.07
N THR A 523 -1.07 0.52 -11.49
CA THR A 523 -1.16 1.81 -12.20
C THR A 523 -1.88 1.67 -13.54
N CYS A 524 -1.52 0.67 -14.34
CA CYS A 524 -2.19 0.40 -15.62
C CYS A 524 -3.67 0.08 -15.42
N MET A 525 -3.99 -0.74 -14.42
CA MET A 525 -5.38 -1.06 -14.07
C MET A 525 -6.17 0.17 -13.60
N CYS A 526 -5.60 1.02 -12.75
CA CYS A 526 -6.24 2.27 -12.32
C CYS A 526 -6.52 3.20 -13.51
N ILE A 527 -5.56 3.36 -14.42
CA ILE A 527 -5.73 4.20 -15.62
C ILE A 527 -6.82 3.63 -16.51
N LEU A 528 -6.77 2.32 -16.81
CA LEU A 528 -7.77 1.64 -17.64
C LEU A 528 -9.16 1.72 -17.03
N PHE A 529 -9.30 1.47 -15.74
CA PHE A 529 -10.58 1.55 -15.04
C PHE A 529 -11.18 2.97 -15.10
N LEU A 530 -10.39 4.01 -14.84
CA LEU A 530 -10.87 5.40 -14.84
C LEU A 530 -11.07 6.01 -16.24
N SER A 531 -10.49 5.40 -17.29
CA SER A 531 -10.76 5.77 -18.69
C SER A 531 -12.02 5.08 -19.22
N THR A 532 -12.23 3.81 -18.87
CA THR A 532 -13.36 3.00 -19.36
C THR A 532 -14.68 3.34 -18.66
N ILE A 533 -14.64 3.51 -17.34
CA ILE A 533 -15.84 3.72 -16.55
C ILE A 533 -16.20 5.20 -16.51
N LYS A 534 -17.37 5.52 -17.06
CA LYS A 534 -17.86 6.90 -17.19
C LYS A 534 -19.04 7.15 -16.25
N LEU A 535 -18.93 8.16 -15.40
CA LEU A 535 -20.07 8.67 -14.64
C LEU A 535 -20.92 9.62 -15.50
N ASN A 536 -22.25 9.46 -15.44
CA ASN A 536 -23.21 10.31 -16.17
C ASN A 536 -23.70 11.50 -15.31
N SER A 537 -23.71 11.37 -13.97
CA SER A 537 -24.10 12.44 -13.05
C SER A 537 -23.36 12.39 -11.71
N ILE A 538 -23.32 13.52 -11.00
CA ILE A 538 -22.78 13.56 -9.62
C ILE A 538 -23.70 12.86 -8.63
N LYS A 539 -25.01 12.76 -8.90
CA LYS A 539 -25.91 11.98 -8.05
C LYS A 539 -25.44 10.52 -7.93
N VAL A 540 -25.08 9.89 -9.04
CA VAL A 540 -24.55 8.51 -9.04
C VAL A 540 -23.25 8.43 -8.27
N ALA A 541 -22.34 9.39 -8.49
CA ALA A 541 -21.07 9.48 -7.78
C ALA A 541 -21.25 9.63 -6.27
N ALA A 542 -22.17 10.50 -5.85
CA ALA A 542 -22.49 10.77 -4.44
C ALA A 542 -23.05 9.52 -3.76
N ILE A 543 -24.00 8.82 -4.40
CA ILE A 543 -24.56 7.57 -3.87
C ILE A 543 -23.45 6.52 -3.72
N LEU A 544 -22.63 6.32 -4.76
CA LEU A 544 -21.55 5.35 -4.75
C LEU A 544 -20.53 5.64 -3.63
N LEU A 545 -20.07 6.89 -3.51
CA LEU A 545 -19.07 7.29 -2.51
C LEU A 545 -19.62 7.28 -1.08
N ILE A 546 -20.88 7.67 -0.86
CA ILE A 546 -21.49 7.63 0.47
C ILE A 546 -21.67 6.18 0.92
N VAL A 547 -22.10 5.28 0.02
CA VAL A 547 -22.23 3.87 0.40
C VAL A 547 -20.85 3.24 0.62
N ALA A 548 -19.86 3.55 -0.23
CA ALA A 548 -18.48 3.10 -0.03
C ALA A 548 -17.87 3.60 1.29
N PHE A 549 -18.20 4.83 1.70
CA PHE A 549 -17.82 5.39 3.01
C PHE A 549 -18.34 4.54 4.18
N PHE A 550 -19.62 4.19 4.19
CA PHE A 550 -20.18 3.35 5.25
C PHE A 550 -19.67 1.90 5.17
N TYR A 551 -19.43 1.42 3.95
CA TYR A 551 -18.86 0.10 3.71
C TYR A 551 -17.48 -0.06 4.35
N ASP A 552 -16.58 0.91 4.16
CA ASP A 552 -15.22 0.90 4.72
C ASP A 552 -15.26 0.92 6.26
N ILE A 553 -16.10 1.78 6.84
CA ILE A 553 -16.31 1.85 8.31
C ILE A 553 -16.84 0.53 8.87
N PHE A 554 -17.82 -0.09 8.19
CA PHE A 554 -18.38 -1.36 8.61
C PHE A 554 -17.31 -2.46 8.62
N PHE A 555 -16.55 -2.61 7.53
CA PHE A 555 -15.57 -3.68 7.42
C PHE A 555 -14.37 -3.51 8.37
N VAL A 556 -13.93 -2.27 8.63
CA VAL A 556 -12.79 -1.99 9.51
C VAL A 556 -13.17 -2.06 10.99
N PHE A 557 -14.25 -1.38 11.42
CA PHE A 557 -14.57 -1.24 12.85
C PHE A 557 -15.67 -2.17 13.36
N VAL A 558 -16.65 -2.52 12.53
CA VAL A 558 -17.81 -3.32 12.99
C VAL A 558 -17.51 -4.82 12.92
N THR A 559 -16.76 -5.25 11.91
CA THR A 559 -16.43 -6.68 11.74
C THR A 559 -15.72 -7.32 12.93
N PRO A 560 -14.68 -6.71 13.55
CA PRO A 560 -14.04 -7.28 14.74
C PRO A 560 -15.00 -7.51 15.92
N LEU A 561 -16.08 -6.72 16.00
CA LEU A 561 -17.09 -6.84 17.07
C LEU A 561 -18.09 -7.97 16.80
N LEU A 562 -18.25 -8.39 15.55
CA LEU A 562 -19.18 -9.44 15.14
C LEU A 562 -18.52 -10.83 15.09
N THR A 563 -17.21 -10.91 14.89
CA THR A 563 -16.47 -12.17 14.88
C THR A 563 -16.14 -12.62 16.30
N LYS A 564 -16.47 -13.88 16.64
CA LYS A 564 -16.24 -14.45 17.98
C LYS A 564 -14.76 -14.49 18.42
N HIS A 565 -13.85 -14.38 17.45
CA HIS A 565 -12.40 -14.41 17.65
C HIS A 565 -11.76 -13.01 17.63
N GLY A 566 -12.54 -11.92 17.49
CA GLY A 566 -12.01 -10.56 17.41
C GLY A 566 -11.25 -10.24 16.11
N GLU A 567 -11.21 -11.17 15.15
CA GLU A 567 -10.50 -10.99 13.87
C GLU A 567 -11.32 -10.14 12.89
N SER A 568 -10.69 -9.12 12.31
CA SER A 568 -11.25 -8.39 11.16
C SER A 568 -11.18 -9.24 9.89
N ILE A 569 -12.34 -9.46 9.24
CA ILE A 569 -12.43 -10.15 7.92
C ILE A 569 -11.51 -9.47 6.90
N MET A 570 -11.48 -8.14 6.88
CA MET A 570 -10.67 -7.38 5.93
C MET A 570 -9.17 -7.66 6.09
N VAL A 571 -8.65 -7.74 7.32
CA VAL A 571 -7.23 -8.07 7.54
C VAL A 571 -6.96 -9.51 7.15
N ASN A 572 -7.81 -10.46 7.55
CA ASN A 572 -7.61 -11.87 7.23
C ASN A 572 -7.64 -12.13 5.70
N VAL A 573 -8.54 -11.47 4.97
CA VAL A 573 -8.59 -11.54 3.51
C VAL A 573 -7.44 -10.77 2.86
N ALA A 574 -7.11 -9.58 3.36
CA ALA A 574 -6.03 -8.75 2.80
C ALA A 574 -4.68 -9.45 2.94
N THR A 575 -4.44 -10.18 4.03
CA THR A 575 -3.23 -10.97 4.29
C THR A 575 -3.42 -12.45 3.98
N THR A 576 -4.30 -12.82 3.03
CA THR A 576 -4.35 -14.19 2.45
C THR A 576 -4.40 -15.32 3.49
N GLY A 577 -5.18 -15.16 4.57
CA GLY A 577 -5.30 -16.17 5.63
C GLY A 577 -4.92 -15.73 7.04
N GLY A 578 -4.72 -14.43 7.26
CA GLY A 578 -4.46 -13.84 8.58
C GLY A 578 -2.97 -13.64 8.90
N PRO A 579 -2.67 -13.07 10.08
CA PRO A 579 -1.30 -13.00 10.58
C PRO A 579 -0.72 -14.42 10.74
N PRO A 580 0.63 -14.55 10.84
CA PRO A 580 1.25 -15.85 11.11
C PRO A 580 0.60 -16.52 12.33
N LYS A 581 0.39 -17.83 12.23
CA LYS A 581 -0.30 -18.61 13.27
C LYS A 581 0.62 -18.96 14.43
N ALA A 582 1.91 -19.04 14.16
CA ALA A 582 2.93 -19.24 15.18
C ALA A 582 3.24 -17.93 15.90
N ASP A 583 3.68 -18.04 17.15
CA ASP A 583 4.11 -16.91 17.94
C ASP A 583 5.25 -16.14 17.25
N PRO A 584 5.30 -14.81 17.35
CA PRO A 584 6.35 -14.01 16.69
C PRO A 584 7.77 -14.46 17.02
N SER A 585 8.00 -14.92 18.26
CA SER A 585 9.30 -15.47 18.69
C SER A 585 9.67 -16.78 17.99
N TRP A 586 8.69 -17.62 17.65
CA TRP A 586 8.92 -18.82 16.84
C TRP A 586 9.33 -18.44 15.41
N CYS A 587 8.71 -17.40 14.85
CA CYS A 587 9.00 -16.94 13.50
C CYS A 587 10.29 -16.17 13.34
N GLU A 588 10.76 -15.54 14.40
CA GLU A 588 12.12 -15.03 14.48
C GLU A 588 13.14 -16.18 14.44
N LYS A 589 12.82 -17.32 15.10
CA LYS A 589 13.69 -18.50 15.13
C LYS A 589 13.67 -19.30 13.82
N TYR A 590 12.49 -19.51 13.25
CA TYR A 590 12.28 -20.32 12.05
C TYR A 590 11.50 -19.52 10.99
N PRO A 591 12.15 -18.53 10.35
CA PRO A 591 11.48 -17.66 9.39
C PRO A 591 10.95 -18.40 8.15
N HIS A 592 11.45 -19.60 7.88
CA HIS A 592 11.03 -20.42 6.74
C HIS A 592 9.93 -21.45 7.07
N ASP A 593 9.51 -21.53 8.33
CA ASP A 593 8.48 -22.47 8.76
C ASP A 593 7.11 -22.12 8.16
N ALA A 594 6.29 -23.13 7.88
CA ALA A 594 4.98 -22.97 7.27
C ALA A 594 4.00 -22.20 8.15
N ASP A 595 4.10 -22.33 9.48
CA ASP A 595 3.23 -21.65 10.44
C ASP A 595 3.60 -20.17 10.66
N CYS A 596 4.81 -19.80 10.20
CA CYS A 596 5.31 -18.43 10.17
C CYS A 596 5.04 -17.70 8.87
N LYS A 597 4.50 -18.40 7.88
CA LYS A 597 3.97 -17.80 6.67
C LYS A 597 2.66 -17.09 7.02
N GLY A 598 2.77 -15.84 7.48
CA GLY A 598 1.66 -14.89 7.31
C GLY A 598 1.31 -14.85 5.83
N GLY A 599 0.02 -14.78 5.48
CA GLY A 599 -0.33 -14.77 4.07
C GLY A 599 0.11 -13.45 3.42
N ASP A 600 0.64 -13.56 2.19
CA ASP A 600 1.07 -12.38 1.42
C ASP A 600 -0.10 -11.41 1.23
N PRO A 601 0.16 -10.09 1.22
CA PRO A 601 -0.88 -9.14 0.85
C PRO A 601 -1.44 -9.44 -0.54
N LEU A 602 -2.76 -9.35 -0.70
CA LEU A 602 -3.38 -9.44 -2.02
C LEU A 602 -2.81 -8.34 -2.95
N PRO A 603 -2.59 -8.64 -4.25
CA PRO A 603 -1.86 -7.74 -5.15
C PRO A 603 -2.64 -6.47 -5.55
N MET A 604 -3.83 -6.24 -4.98
CA MET A 604 -4.69 -5.08 -5.23
C MET A 604 -4.30 -3.86 -4.39
N LEU A 605 -3.00 -3.63 -4.21
CA LEU A 605 -2.44 -2.49 -3.49
C LEU A 605 -1.09 -2.09 -4.08
N PHE A 606 -0.75 -0.81 -3.89
CA PHE A 606 0.62 -0.34 -4.09
C PHE A 606 1.47 -0.63 -2.86
N ALA A 607 2.70 -1.07 -3.08
CA ALA A 607 3.62 -1.47 -2.01
C ALA A 607 5.02 -0.90 -2.26
N ILE A 608 5.45 0.03 -1.39
CA ILE A 608 6.82 0.56 -1.40
C ILE A 608 7.51 0.11 -0.11
N PRO A 609 8.66 -0.59 -0.17
CA PRO A 609 9.39 -1.02 1.02
C PRO A 609 9.80 0.20 1.86
N ARG A 610 9.79 0.06 3.19
CA ARG A 610 10.24 1.13 4.10
C ARG A 610 11.74 1.34 3.97
N ILE A 611 12.13 2.49 3.43
CA ILE A 611 13.54 2.83 3.19
C ILE A 611 14.14 3.34 4.50
N GLY A 612 15.13 2.62 5.04
CA GLY A 612 15.89 3.04 6.23
C GLY A 612 15.25 2.71 7.58
N ASP A 613 14.23 1.86 7.59
CA ASP A 613 13.63 1.31 8.82
C ASP A 613 14.14 -0.12 9.03
N TYR A 614 14.65 -0.42 10.23
CA TYR A 614 15.15 -1.76 10.55
C TYR A 614 14.03 -2.76 10.84
N GLN A 615 12.84 -2.27 11.16
CA GLN A 615 11.66 -3.11 11.40
C GLN A 615 11.14 -3.74 10.10
N GLY A 616 11.65 -3.28 8.95
CA GLY A 616 11.24 -3.73 7.64
C GLY A 616 9.79 -3.35 7.31
N GLY A 617 9.19 -4.12 6.40
CA GLY A 617 7.81 -3.93 5.96
C GLY A 617 7.64 -2.96 4.81
N CYS A 618 6.39 -2.88 4.32
CA CYS A 618 5.99 -2.05 3.19
C CYS A 618 5.01 -0.96 3.62
N SER A 619 5.14 0.22 3.03
CA SER A 619 4.05 1.21 3.01
C SER A 619 3.05 0.75 1.95
N MET A 620 1.78 0.63 2.34
CA MET A 620 0.72 0.10 1.47
C MET A 620 -0.32 1.18 1.17
N LEU A 621 -0.85 1.19 -0.06
CA LEU A 621 -1.97 2.05 -0.46
C LEU A 621 -2.96 1.25 -1.32
N GLY A 622 -4.23 1.21 -0.93
CA GLY A 622 -5.25 0.44 -1.65
C GLY A 622 -5.58 1.04 -3.02
N LEU A 623 -5.74 0.20 -4.05
CA LEU A 623 -6.17 0.68 -5.37
C LEU A 623 -7.59 1.27 -5.33
N GLY A 624 -8.45 0.76 -4.44
CA GLY A 624 -9.82 1.27 -4.23
C GLY A 624 -9.86 2.74 -3.77
N ASP A 625 -8.88 3.16 -2.97
CA ASP A 625 -8.77 4.53 -2.45
C ASP A 625 -8.42 5.54 -3.55
N ILE A 626 -7.82 5.05 -4.64
CA ILE A 626 -7.50 5.84 -5.84
C ILE A 626 -8.67 5.82 -6.81
N VAL A 627 -9.21 4.61 -7.07
CA VAL A 627 -10.24 4.39 -8.09
C VAL A 627 -11.57 5.03 -7.71
N LEU A 628 -12.07 4.84 -6.47
CA LEU A 628 -13.40 5.32 -6.11
C LEU A 628 -13.50 6.86 -6.12
N PRO A 629 -12.61 7.62 -5.44
CA PRO A 629 -12.58 9.07 -5.60
C PRO A 629 -12.15 9.48 -7.01
N GLY A 630 -11.28 8.70 -7.66
CA GLY A 630 -10.80 8.92 -9.02
C GLY A 630 -11.93 9.00 -10.06
N LEU A 631 -13.02 8.28 -9.87
CA LEU A 631 -14.21 8.40 -10.73
C LEU A 631 -14.80 9.83 -10.69
N LEU A 632 -14.85 10.44 -9.50
CA LEU A 632 -15.29 11.82 -9.33
C LEU A 632 -14.31 12.82 -9.96
N LEU A 633 -13.00 12.59 -9.82
CA LEU A 633 -11.95 13.40 -10.45
C LEU A 633 -12.02 13.31 -11.99
N SER A 634 -12.23 12.11 -12.53
CA SER A 634 -12.42 11.85 -13.95
C SER A 634 -13.66 12.57 -14.49
N PHE A 635 -14.78 12.51 -13.77
CA PHE A 635 -15.98 13.27 -14.10
C PHE A 635 -15.72 14.78 -14.11
N ALA A 636 -15.02 15.32 -13.10
CA ALA A 636 -14.66 16.74 -13.03
C ALA A 636 -13.78 17.17 -14.22
N SER A 637 -12.76 16.37 -14.55
CA SER A 637 -11.86 16.56 -15.68
C SER A 637 -12.62 16.61 -17.02
N ARG A 638 -13.51 15.65 -17.24
CA ARG A 638 -14.35 15.60 -18.44
C ARG A 638 -15.32 16.77 -18.52
N TYR A 639 -15.97 17.13 -17.41
CA TYR A 639 -16.90 18.26 -17.36
C TYR A 639 -16.22 19.59 -17.73
N ASP A 640 -15.02 19.83 -17.20
CA ASP A 640 -14.24 21.02 -17.50
C ASP A 640 -13.83 21.07 -18.99
N GLU A 641 -13.39 19.95 -19.59
CA GLU A 641 -13.03 19.90 -21.02
C GLU A 641 -14.27 19.95 -21.95
N ALA A 642 -15.39 19.36 -21.56
CA ALA A 642 -16.65 19.44 -22.30
C ALA A 642 -17.14 20.90 -22.39
N LYS A 643 -17.08 21.64 -21.28
CA LYS A 643 -17.39 23.09 -21.28
C LYS A 643 -16.46 23.88 -22.19
N ARG A 644 -15.16 23.56 -22.20
CA ARG A 644 -14.19 24.19 -23.12
C ARG A 644 -14.56 23.93 -24.57
N LEU A 645 -14.87 22.68 -24.92
CA LEU A 645 -15.28 22.30 -26.27
C LEU A 645 -16.50 23.09 -26.74
N ILE A 646 -17.58 23.12 -25.94
CA ILE A 646 -18.80 23.87 -26.28
C ILE A 646 -18.52 25.39 -26.36
N GLY A 647 -17.70 25.92 -25.45
CA GLY A 647 -17.30 27.33 -25.47
C GLY A 647 -16.51 27.72 -26.72
N VAL A 648 -15.65 26.83 -27.22
CA VAL A 648 -14.99 27.00 -28.52
C VAL A 648 -16.03 26.94 -29.62
N ILE A 649 -16.88 25.92 -29.69
CA ILE A 649 -17.89 25.79 -30.77
C ILE A 649 -18.79 27.03 -30.88
N GLY A 650 -19.26 27.57 -29.75
CA GLY A 650 -20.09 28.78 -29.67
C GLY A 650 -19.41 30.11 -30.04
N GLY A 651 -18.20 30.09 -30.62
CA GLY A 651 -17.50 31.29 -31.10
C GLY A 651 -16.68 32.03 -30.02
N GLY A 652 -16.61 31.50 -28.80
CA GLY A 652 -15.78 32.05 -27.73
C GLY A 652 -14.32 31.58 -27.81
N SER A 653 -13.45 32.23 -27.01
CA SER A 653 -12.04 31.85 -26.85
C SER A 653 -11.82 30.45 -26.24
N GLY A 654 -12.88 29.71 -25.87
CA GLY A 654 -12.81 28.55 -24.98
C GLY A 654 -12.50 28.90 -23.52
N ARG A 655 -12.30 30.19 -23.21
CA ARG A 655 -12.16 30.72 -21.84
C ARG A 655 -13.53 30.69 -21.16
N MET A 656 -13.68 29.83 -20.15
CA MET A 656 -14.88 29.82 -19.30
C MET A 656 -15.06 31.18 -18.62
N ARG A 657 -16.27 31.76 -18.74
CA ARG A 657 -16.60 33.12 -18.28
C ARG A 657 -16.88 33.21 -16.77
N SER A 658 -16.81 32.08 -16.06
CA SER A 658 -16.93 31.96 -14.62
C SER A 658 -15.90 30.93 -14.17
N ASN A 659 -15.05 31.34 -13.25
CA ASN A 659 -14.01 30.55 -12.64
C ASN A 659 -13.13 29.71 -13.61
N ALA A 660 -12.33 30.33 -14.50
CA ALA A 660 -11.31 29.60 -15.31
C ALA A 660 -9.92 30.25 -15.34
N CYS A 661 -8.89 29.39 -15.29
CA CYS A 661 -7.49 29.75 -15.47
C CYS A 661 -7.26 30.29 -16.89
N PRO A 662 -6.48 31.36 -17.06
CA PRO A 662 -6.05 31.79 -18.38
C PRO A 662 -5.15 30.72 -18.99
N ASP A 663 -5.37 30.42 -20.28
CA ASP A 663 -4.41 29.75 -21.16
C ASP A 663 -2.99 30.25 -20.83
N VAL A 664 -2.10 29.35 -20.41
CA VAL A 664 -0.67 29.66 -20.28
C VAL A 664 -0.14 29.83 -21.71
N PRO A 665 0.33 31.02 -22.11
CA PRO A 665 0.94 31.19 -23.42
C PRO A 665 2.20 30.31 -23.50
N GLU A 666 2.37 29.65 -24.64
CA GLU A 666 3.37 28.63 -24.97
C GLU A 666 4.84 29.12 -24.94
N HIS A 667 5.13 30.26 -24.31
CA HIS A 667 6.47 30.81 -24.24
C HIS A 667 6.73 31.52 -22.89
N LYS A 668 7.11 30.75 -21.86
CA LYS A 668 8.26 30.99 -20.95
C LYS A 668 8.09 30.29 -19.58
N SER A 669 9.12 29.50 -19.25
CA SER A 669 9.52 28.98 -17.93
C SER A 669 8.84 27.71 -17.40
N THR A 670 9.57 26.61 -17.60
CA THR A 670 9.43 25.25 -17.09
C THR A 670 9.74 25.16 -15.59
N ASN A 671 8.85 25.65 -14.73
CA ASN A 671 8.91 25.31 -13.30
C ASN A 671 7.70 24.42 -12.95
N PRO A 672 7.89 23.14 -12.59
CA PRO A 672 6.79 22.20 -12.29
C PRO A 672 5.90 22.70 -11.14
N LEU A 673 6.45 23.50 -10.22
CA LEU A 673 5.71 24.15 -9.12
C LEU A 673 4.70 25.21 -9.59
N CYS A 674 4.89 25.84 -10.76
CA CYS A 674 3.95 26.83 -11.31
C CYS A 674 2.70 26.16 -11.90
N MET A 675 2.84 24.93 -12.41
CA MET A 675 1.73 24.12 -12.92
C MET A 675 0.75 23.75 -11.79
N ILE A 676 1.26 23.53 -10.58
CA ILE A 676 0.46 23.29 -9.37
C ILE A 676 -0.27 24.58 -8.93
N CYS A 677 0.38 25.75 -8.95
CA CYS A 677 -0.23 26.98 -8.43
C CYS A 677 -1.30 27.60 -9.37
N CYS A 678 -1.09 27.52 -10.70
CA CYS A 678 -1.97 28.19 -11.65
C CYS A 678 -3.22 27.35 -12.00
N CYS A 679 -3.13 26.02 -12.06
CA CYS A 679 -4.26 25.12 -12.38
C CYS A 679 -5.23 24.87 -11.20
N CYS A 680 -4.84 25.18 -9.96
CA CYS A 680 -5.64 24.88 -8.77
C CYS A 680 -6.78 25.85 -8.48
N ARG A 681 -6.86 26.99 -9.16
CA ARG A 681 -7.75 28.09 -8.71
C ARG A 681 -9.10 28.15 -9.44
N HIS A 682 -9.28 27.43 -10.54
CA HIS A 682 -10.43 27.62 -11.41
C HIS A 682 -10.79 26.35 -12.20
N GLY A 683 -12.10 26.02 -12.31
CA GLY A 683 -12.61 24.73 -12.78
C GLY A 683 -13.02 23.81 -11.61
N TYR A 684 -13.53 22.61 -11.91
CA TYR A 684 -13.85 21.59 -10.90
C TYR A 684 -12.66 20.67 -10.66
N PHE A 685 -11.89 20.32 -11.69
CA PHE A 685 -10.81 19.34 -11.61
C PHE A 685 -9.69 19.77 -10.64
N GLY A 686 -9.13 20.97 -10.79
CA GLY A 686 -8.01 21.45 -9.98
C GLY A 686 -8.30 21.47 -8.46
N PRO A 687 -9.39 22.11 -8.01
CA PRO A 687 -9.76 22.13 -6.58
C PRO A 687 -10.04 20.74 -6.01
N ILE A 688 -10.70 19.86 -6.76
CA ILE A 688 -11.00 18.49 -6.32
C ILE A 688 -9.72 17.63 -6.24
N MET A 689 -8.78 17.80 -7.18
CA MET A 689 -7.46 17.16 -7.10
C MET A 689 -6.69 17.55 -5.82
N VAL A 690 -6.75 18.83 -5.43
CA VAL A 690 -6.15 19.31 -4.17
C VAL A 690 -6.87 18.69 -2.97
N ALA A 691 -8.20 18.66 -2.98
CA ALA A 691 -8.98 18.03 -1.93
C ALA A 691 -8.68 16.52 -1.78
N TYR A 692 -8.49 15.81 -2.90
CA TYR A 692 -8.07 14.41 -2.92
C TYR A 692 -6.67 14.24 -2.31
N ALA A 693 -5.69 15.05 -2.71
CA ALA A 693 -4.35 14.99 -2.16
C ALA A 693 -4.31 15.26 -0.64
N ILE A 694 -5.11 16.22 -0.16
CA ILE A 694 -5.28 16.52 1.27
C ILE A 694 -5.97 15.35 1.98
N GLY A 695 -7.05 14.80 1.42
CA GLY A 695 -7.77 13.66 1.99
C GLY A 695 -6.86 12.42 2.15
N LEU A 696 -6.05 12.13 1.13
CA LEU A 696 -5.10 11.02 1.16
C LEU A 696 -3.97 11.26 2.20
N ALA A 697 -3.48 12.51 2.29
CA ALA A 697 -2.49 12.88 3.30
C ALA A 697 -3.04 12.75 4.72
N MET A 698 -4.29 13.14 4.95
CA MET A 698 -4.96 12.98 6.25
C MET A 698 -5.16 11.52 6.62
N ALA A 699 -5.52 10.66 5.67
CA ALA A 699 -5.62 9.21 5.91
C ALA A 699 -4.26 8.63 6.34
N ASN A 700 -3.17 8.95 5.64
CA ASN A 700 -1.83 8.52 6.02
C ASN A 700 -1.39 9.07 7.38
N ALA A 701 -1.69 10.34 7.68
CA ALA A 701 -1.39 10.95 8.97
C ALA A 701 -2.18 10.28 10.11
N ALA A 702 -3.44 9.92 9.89
CA ALA A 702 -4.27 9.22 10.88
C ALA A 702 -3.71 7.84 11.22
N VAL A 703 -3.27 7.06 10.22
CA VAL A 703 -2.61 5.76 10.45
C VAL A 703 -1.31 5.93 11.25
N TYR A 704 -0.51 6.94 10.93
CA TYR A 704 0.73 7.23 11.65
C TYR A 704 0.49 7.64 13.12
N ILE A 705 -0.54 8.44 13.39
CA ILE A 705 -0.85 8.92 14.76
C ILE A 705 -1.51 7.81 15.59
N MET A 706 -2.43 7.04 15.00
CA MET A 706 -3.23 6.06 15.73
C MET A 706 -2.59 4.67 15.81
N GLN A 707 -1.49 4.42 15.08
CA GLN A 707 -0.77 3.12 15.05
C GLN A 707 -1.69 1.92 14.78
N MET A 708 -2.81 2.16 14.09
CA MET A 708 -3.84 1.18 13.74
C MET A 708 -4.35 1.48 12.32
N GLY A 709 -4.81 0.44 11.61
CA GLY A 709 -5.44 0.59 10.31
C GLY A 709 -6.69 1.46 10.41
N GLN A 710 -6.77 2.51 9.59
CA GLN A 710 -7.90 3.44 9.54
C GLN A 710 -8.60 3.34 8.17
N PRO A 711 -9.93 3.47 8.09
CA PRO A 711 -10.66 3.50 6.82
C PRO A 711 -10.29 4.76 6.05
N ALA A 712 -9.64 4.63 4.88
CA ALA A 712 -9.13 5.76 4.11
C ALA A 712 -10.26 6.61 3.49
N LEU A 713 -11.37 5.96 3.12
CA LEU A 713 -12.53 6.66 2.54
C LEU A 713 -13.21 7.60 3.54
N LEU A 714 -13.00 7.40 4.85
CA LEU A 714 -13.45 8.31 5.91
C LEU A 714 -12.95 9.75 5.69
N TYR A 715 -11.73 9.90 5.16
CA TYR A 715 -11.09 11.19 4.92
C TYR A 715 -11.28 11.67 3.48
N LEU A 716 -11.20 10.75 2.51
CA LEU A 716 -11.27 11.08 1.08
C LEU A 716 -12.65 11.55 0.64
N VAL A 717 -13.72 10.85 1.03
CA VAL A 717 -15.09 11.13 0.58
C VAL A 717 -15.55 12.54 0.98
N PRO A 718 -15.47 12.98 2.26
CA PRO A 718 -15.89 14.33 2.62
C PRO A 718 -15.05 15.41 1.95
N CYS A 719 -13.75 15.17 1.74
CA CYS A 719 -12.88 16.14 1.04
C CYS A 719 -13.28 16.30 -0.43
N CYS A 720 -13.36 15.19 -1.17
CA CYS A 720 -13.62 15.22 -2.62
C CYS A 720 -15.06 15.63 -2.94
N LEU A 721 -16.04 14.92 -2.37
CA LEU A 721 -17.46 15.17 -2.63
C LEU A 721 -17.90 16.52 -2.05
N GLY A 722 -17.46 16.85 -0.84
CA GLY A 722 -17.75 18.12 -0.19
C GLY A 722 -17.23 19.31 -1.01
N THR A 723 -16.00 19.23 -1.54
CA THR A 723 -15.43 20.28 -2.40
C THR A 723 -16.23 20.44 -3.69
N MET A 724 -16.63 19.32 -4.34
CA MET A 724 -17.42 19.38 -5.57
C MET A 724 -18.80 20.00 -5.36
N VAL A 725 -19.50 19.61 -4.29
CA VAL A 725 -20.81 20.17 -3.92
C VAL A 725 -20.68 21.65 -3.56
N TYR A 726 -19.65 22.03 -2.79
CA TYR A 726 -19.41 23.42 -2.41
C TYR A 726 -19.18 24.33 -3.63
N ILE A 727 -18.31 23.90 -4.56
CA ILE A 727 -18.04 24.65 -5.79
C ILE A 727 -19.30 24.72 -6.67
N GLY A 728 -20.01 23.60 -6.83
CA GLY A 728 -21.26 23.53 -7.60
C GLY A 728 -22.37 24.43 -7.02
N HIS A 729 -22.46 24.51 -5.69
CA HIS A 729 -23.40 25.41 -5.01
C HIS A 729 -23.02 26.88 -5.25
N LYS A 730 -21.73 27.22 -5.11
CA LYS A 730 -21.24 28.59 -5.34
C LYS A 730 -21.36 29.04 -6.80
N SER A 731 -21.20 28.13 -7.75
CA SER A 731 -21.36 28.42 -9.19
C SER A 731 -22.83 28.51 -9.62
N GLY A 732 -23.77 28.04 -8.79
CA GLY A 732 -25.19 27.94 -9.14
C GLY A 732 -25.50 26.83 -10.15
N GLU A 733 -24.55 25.92 -10.38
CA GLU A 733 -24.65 24.84 -11.38
C GLU A 733 -24.98 23.48 -10.72
N LEU A 734 -25.09 23.41 -9.39
CA LEU A 734 -25.25 22.15 -8.64
C LEU A 734 -26.42 21.29 -9.16
N ASN A 735 -27.58 21.89 -9.43
CA ASN A 735 -28.74 21.16 -9.93
C ASN A 735 -28.47 20.55 -11.31
N GLU A 736 -27.73 21.25 -12.18
CA GLU A 736 -27.33 20.74 -13.49
C GLU A 736 -26.32 19.60 -13.37
N LEU A 737 -25.38 19.72 -12.42
CA LEU A 737 -24.41 18.67 -12.10
C LEU A 737 -25.07 17.41 -11.50
N TRP A 738 -26.18 17.59 -10.76
CA TRP A 738 -26.88 16.53 -10.04
C TRP A 738 -27.72 15.62 -10.95
N GLU A 739 -28.49 16.19 -11.88
CA GLU A 739 -29.36 15.42 -12.79
C GLU A 739 -28.61 14.82 -13.99
N GLY A 740 -27.42 15.35 -14.29
CA GLY A 740 -26.60 14.97 -15.43
C GLY A 740 -26.35 16.18 -16.32
N PRO A 741 -25.10 16.67 -16.40
CA PRO A 741 -24.80 17.92 -17.08
C PRO A 741 -25.13 17.86 -18.57
N ARG A 742 -25.98 18.79 -19.03
CA ARG A 742 -26.37 18.92 -20.44
C ARG A 742 -25.16 19.14 -21.35
N VAL A 743 -24.15 19.84 -20.84
CA VAL A 743 -22.87 20.08 -21.50
C VAL A 743 -22.19 18.77 -21.90
N ILE A 744 -22.12 17.77 -21.01
CA ILE A 744 -21.47 16.49 -21.32
C ILE A 744 -22.26 15.75 -22.40
N ARG A 745 -23.58 15.65 -22.26
CA ARG A 745 -24.44 15.01 -23.27
C ARG A 745 -24.36 15.69 -24.63
N ALA A 746 -24.32 17.02 -24.66
CA ALA A 746 -24.19 17.78 -25.89
C ALA A 746 -22.81 17.55 -26.54
N SER A 747 -21.72 17.52 -25.76
CA SER A 747 -20.41 17.20 -26.30
C SER A 747 -20.31 15.75 -26.79
N ASP A 748 -20.92 14.79 -26.08
CA ASP A 748 -20.88 13.38 -26.46
C ASP A 748 -21.64 13.14 -27.76
N ARG A 749 -22.81 13.76 -27.93
CA ARG A 749 -23.55 13.73 -29.20
C ARG A 749 -22.75 14.31 -30.37
N LEU A 750 -21.92 15.31 -30.11
CA LEU A 750 -21.04 15.89 -31.13
C LEU A 750 -19.87 14.97 -31.49
N LEU A 751 -19.31 14.26 -30.49
CA LEU A 751 -18.17 13.36 -30.65
C LEU A 751 -18.56 12.02 -31.29
N TYR A 752 -19.64 11.42 -30.85
CA TYR A 752 -20.01 10.03 -31.18
C TYR A 752 -21.29 9.92 -32.03
N GLY A 753 -21.97 11.04 -32.33
CA GLY A 753 -23.28 11.03 -32.99
C GLY A 753 -24.44 10.83 -32.00
N GLU A 754 -25.67 10.87 -32.49
CA GLU A 754 -26.80 10.45 -31.66
C GLU A 754 -26.72 8.95 -31.42
N PRO A 755 -26.88 8.47 -30.17
CA PRO A 755 -27.05 7.05 -29.94
C PRO A 755 -28.25 6.61 -30.79
N ALA A 756 -28.09 5.52 -31.55
CA ALA A 756 -29.24 4.86 -32.15
C ALA A 756 -30.20 4.55 -30.99
N VAL A 757 -31.31 5.28 -30.93
CA VAL A 757 -32.40 4.95 -30.04
C VAL A 757 -32.81 3.56 -30.47
N GLU A 758 -32.47 2.53 -29.69
CA GLU A 758 -33.27 1.32 -29.71
C GLU A 758 -34.69 1.79 -29.44
N SER A 759 -35.50 1.72 -30.49
CA SER A 759 -36.90 2.11 -30.54
C SER A 759 -37.72 1.22 -29.61
N GLY A 760 -37.51 1.34 -28.31
CA GLY A 760 -38.28 0.70 -27.25
C GLY A 760 -39.46 1.54 -26.77
N GLU A 761 -39.61 2.77 -27.27
CA GLU A 761 -40.74 3.65 -26.95
C GLU A 761 -41.80 3.74 -28.06
N GLU A 762 -41.54 3.24 -29.28
CA GLU A 762 -42.59 3.10 -30.32
C GLU A 762 -43.38 1.77 -30.22
N GLU A 763 -42.84 0.73 -29.57
CA GLU A 763 -43.60 -0.50 -29.33
C GLU A 763 -44.65 -0.37 -28.22
N ARG A 764 -44.50 0.61 -27.31
CA ARG A 764 -45.45 0.82 -26.22
C ARG A 764 -46.71 1.58 -26.64
N GLU A 765 -46.60 2.47 -27.63
CA GLU A 765 -47.78 3.11 -28.23
C GLU A 765 -48.47 2.17 -29.24
N ARG A 766 -47.71 1.31 -29.93
CA ARG A 766 -48.27 0.30 -30.85
C ARG A 766 -48.95 -0.87 -30.14
N SER A 767 -48.52 -1.23 -28.93
CA SER A 767 -49.21 -2.23 -28.10
C SER A 767 -50.53 -1.70 -27.53
N SER A 768 -50.58 -0.44 -27.10
CA SER A 768 -51.82 0.19 -26.62
C SER A 768 -52.84 0.50 -27.73
N ALA A 769 -52.39 0.65 -28.99
CA ALA A 769 -53.28 0.76 -30.14
C ALA A 769 -53.87 -0.61 -30.55
N ASN A 770 -53.06 -1.67 -30.53
CA ASN A 770 -53.52 -3.03 -30.86
C ASN A 770 -54.42 -3.66 -29.78
N GLU A 771 -54.24 -3.34 -28.50
CA GLU A 771 -55.15 -3.81 -27.43
C GLU A 771 -56.54 -3.16 -27.50
N ASN A 772 -56.64 -1.90 -27.94
CA ASN A 772 -57.93 -1.24 -28.13
C ASN A 772 -58.65 -1.72 -29.40
N GLU A 773 -57.93 -2.15 -30.44
CA GLU A 773 -58.53 -2.69 -31.68
C GLU A 773 -59.00 -4.15 -31.50
N LEU A 774 -58.36 -4.94 -30.63
CA LEU A 774 -58.82 -6.28 -30.24
C LEU A 774 -59.97 -6.29 -29.21
N ALA A 775 -60.12 -5.21 -28.43
CA ALA A 775 -61.23 -5.08 -27.50
C ALA A 775 -62.55 -4.72 -28.21
N ILE A 776 -62.49 -3.94 -29.30
CA ILE A 776 -63.67 -3.52 -30.07
C ILE A 776 -64.20 -4.66 -30.97
N SER A 777 -63.34 -5.58 -31.42
CA SER A 777 -63.77 -6.73 -32.23
C SER A 777 -64.51 -7.80 -31.41
N ASN A 778 -64.15 -8.00 -30.13
CA ASN A 778 -64.76 -9.02 -29.26
C ASN A 778 -66.13 -8.63 -28.67
N GLU A 779 -66.51 -7.35 -28.64
CA GLU A 779 -67.89 -6.97 -28.28
C GLU A 779 -68.90 -7.20 -29.42
N SER A 780 -68.43 -7.25 -30.68
CA SER A 780 -69.30 -7.41 -31.85
C SER A 780 -69.72 -8.85 -32.19
N GLU A 781 -69.08 -9.87 -31.59
CA GLU A 781 -69.45 -11.28 -31.78
C GLU A 781 -70.40 -11.83 -30.70
N SER A 782 -70.75 -11.05 -29.67
CA SER A 782 -71.63 -11.49 -28.58
C SER A 782 -73.13 -11.18 -28.78
N GLU A 783 -73.51 -10.46 -29.85
CA GLU A 783 -74.93 -10.20 -30.20
C GLU A 783 -75.45 -11.05 -31.38
N LEU A 784 -74.69 -12.04 -31.86
CA LEU A 784 -75.19 -12.94 -32.91
C LEU A 784 -74.72 -14.40 -32.76
N THR A 785 -74.98 -15.02 -31.60
CA THR A 785 -75.25 -16.47 -31.48
C THR A 785 -76.25 -16.75 -30.38
#